data_AF-A0A449AI54-F1
#
_entry.id   AF-A0A449AI54-F1
#
_cell.length_a   1.000
_cell.length_b   1.000
_cell.length_c   1.000
_cell.angle_alpha   90.00
_cell.angle_beta   90.00
_cell.angle_gamma   90.00
#
_symmetry.space_group_name_H-M   'P 1'
#
loop_
_entity.id
_entity.type
_entity.pdbx_description
1 polymer ?
#
loop_
_entity_poly.entity_id
_entity_poly.type
_entity_poly.pdbx_seq_one_letter_code
_entity_poly.pdbx_strand_id
1 'polypeptide(L)'
;MSKKIQKRLFLASMGLFSSASLIGVVACSNKNDEETGADLNATLSDSDKRVQQDKLSAFLEKIPEAKRNELANLIKEVKTLNDVRAIDRKFEEILGKDYYQRLKTSLDFSRGFTQDESSEILLATTFGDSGRQKKAIDKLIREYNLLVDEMLKIKKNNSLSDDQKDAMYKQLGISSKAKKVKNKPLGSGYPVGAEKVSLGLRSKDKKLFNLIINYPTVAAKLADANMLLSFNSLDAENDVDISLFDNNFTKVNGQIEKSKQIGTFVLPIFKSTNVLAINKPVLGYILQTFKDKGVKFNTTDGSDKFFDDIIKDGKTDKATVAALWGATVANADEILAKYKKNDYLLSKNIFDSYSELLEFSNVAQKLFENSKKGVESNVHVFGIDDMVGVYETALYASTNANDKTTLQTTRKDKGVLRVDYSNIKNKTSTTYRNSSDIFNKFSTSFKEGAAYAFPSGQYSSGDQVKHRFAFSIGSTAGYSHNFKEKGKTQTIFKDSLTNFEIDVDSRAGVKVFGKRSDKKPDKNKLKEKYDAKLAEYENTIITFGGGKFLNNVYKSTFKGGGEYDYKSKDTTNDEMFAKLAKDGKLNSYLSISFEKSRITGNVGKYVEKLEGILKNQEKNSSTQELFKYSIVSAVDDKKEYVVYVFKGYQDSSKETNPTLLASKQNDFKEKYSLTQEILSDTGLLNENELLSYPTPGKWEPKNQKVVTYVQGPSLIGVKANEADDDATRAFVKWLISSTKKINTADDGKSKEEKYTPLEFLQNTAGYITAVKELDTKDGKYLQNIAGKNEYLKIAFNQFKDTVKNKNHVIFEEPAGLQSDAFRKQIGSAWETVQANYSNKAKPSTFDDFVGTLSTGTN
;
A
#
# COMPACT_ATOMS: atom_id res chain seq x y z
N MET A 1 16.61 37.12 -25.21
CA MET A 1 16.10 36.89 -23.84
C MET A 1 14.77 37.64 -23.71
N SER A 2 13.63 36.98 -23.50
CA SER A 2 12.33 37.68 -23.51
C SER A 2 12.19 38.58 -22.26
N LYS A 3 11.42 39.68 -22.37
CA LYS A 3 11.16 40.59 -21.24
C LYS A 3 10.58 39.87 -20.00
N LYS A 4 9.94 38.70 -20.16
CA LYS A 4 9.48 37.85 -19.04
C LYS A 4 10.64 37.22 -18.24
N ILE A 5 11.75 36.88 -18.90
CA ILE A 5 12.93 36.26 -18.26
C ILE A 5 13.72 37.29 -17.45
N GLN A 6 13.87 38.51 -17.96
CA GLN A 6 14.47 39.63 -17.20
C GLN A 6 13.65 39.97 -15.95
N LYS A 7 12.31 39.95 -16.05
CA LYS A 7 11.41 40.23 -14.93
C LYS A 7 11.47 39.16 -13.81
N ARG A 8 11.68 37.89 -14.18
CA ARG A 8 11.85 36.76 -13.23
C ARG A 8 13.23 36.76 -12.57
N LEU A 9 14.30 37.05 -13.31
CA LEU A 9 15.65 37.24 -12.75
C LEU A 9 15.70 38.39 -11.74
N PHE A 10 14.95 39.46 -11.98
CA PHE A 10 14.84 40.59 -11.05
C PHE A 10 14.20 40.18 -9.71
N LEU A 11 13.10 39.42 -9.75
CA LEU A 11 12.44 38.88 -8.54
C LEU A 11 13.32 37.90 -7.76
N ALA A 12 14.10 37.06 -8.45
CA ALA A 12 15.05 36.14 -7.81
C ALA A 12 16.21 36.89 -7.11
N SER A 13 16.69 38.00 -7.70
CA SER A 13 17.76 38.82 -7.12
C SER A 13 17.35 39.60 -5.86
N MET A 14 16.07 39.99 -5.74
CA MET A 14 15.58 40.69 -4.55
C MET A 14 15.33 39.76 -3.36
N GLY A 15 15.16 38.44 -3.59
CA GLY A 15 15.06 37.43 -2.52
C GLY A 15 16.34 37.26 -1.69
N LEU A 16 17.48 37.76 -2.17
CA LEU A 16 18.77 37.70 -1.48
C LEU A 16 19.02 38.88 -0.51
N PHE A 17 18.20 39.94 -0.52
CA PHE A 17 18.50 41.20 0.20
C PHE A 17 17.49 41.63 1.30
N SER A 18 16.47 40.85 1.66
CA SER A 18 15.56 41.22 2.78
C SER A 18 15.02 40.05 3.61
N SER A 19 15.91 39.18 4.06
CA SER A 19 15.61 38.14 5.04
C SER A 19 15.63 38.70 6.47
N ALA A 20 14.61 39.46 6.89
CA ALA A 20 14.28 39.57 8.33
C ALA A 20 12.89 40.09 8.69
N SER A 21 12.29 41.09 8.00
CA SER A 21 11.17 41.82 8.61
C SER A 21 9.87 41.97 7.80
N LEU A 22 9.83 41.75 6.47
CA LEU A 22 8.63 42.07 5.67
C LEU A 22 7.90 40.90 5.00
N ILE A 23 8.54 39.72 4.86
CA ILE A 23 7.89 38.57 4.19
C ILE A 23 6.71 38.02 5.04
N GLY A 24 6.70 38.28 6.35
CA GLY A 24 5.65 37.83 7.25
C GLY A 24 4.31 38.60 7.17
N VAL A 25 4.30 39.84 6.66
CA VAL A 25 3.14 40.74 6.85
C VAL A 25 2.03 40.55 5.82
N VAL A 26 2.29 39.93 4.65
CA VAL A 26 1.26 39.79 3.60
C VAL A 26 1.05 38.34 3.14
N ALA A 27 1.99 37.42 3.42
CA ALA A 27 1.86 36.03 2.99
C ALA A 27 0.85 35.20 3.84
N CYS A 28 0.34 35.75 4.95
CA CYS A 28 -0.59 35.06 5.86
C CYS A 28 -1.69 35.99 6.39
N SER A 29 -2.38 36.75 5.53
CA SER A 29 -3.58 37.50 5.97
C SER A 29 -4.81 36.59 6.00
N ASN A 30 -4.90 35.76 7.04
CA ASN A 30 -6.16 35.18 7.50
C ASN A 30 -6.27 35.48 9.00
N LYS A 31 -7.12 36.46 9.33
CA LYS A 31 -7.66 36.82 10.66
C LYS A 31 -6.72 37.33 11.77
N ASN A 32 -5.39 37.30 11.67
CA ASN A 32 -4.50 37.68 12.79
C ASN A 32 -3.87 39.09 12.71
N ASP A 33 -4.33 39.97 11.82
CA ASP A 33 -3.71 41.29 11.62
C ASP A 33 -4.06 42.34 12.70
N GLU A 34 -4.90 42.00 13.68
CA GLU A 34 -5.12 42.86 14.86
C GLU A 34 -3.92 42.85 15.84
N GLU A 35 -2.99 41.89 15.73
CA GLU A 35 -1.83 41.78 16.65
C GLU A 35 -0.53 42.40 16.12
N THR A 36 -0.42 42.77 14.84
CA THR A 36 0.87 43.23 14.25
C THR A 36 1.05 44.74 14.18
N GLY A 37 0.04 45.55 14.52
CA GLY A 37 0.14 47.02 14.56
C GLY A 37 0.49 47.68 13.22
N ALA A 38 0.41 46.96 12.10
CA ALA A 38 0.73 47.49 10.78
C ALA A 38 -0.40 48.42 10.29
N ASP A 39 -0.10 49.70 10.10
CA ASP A 39 -1.03 50.66 9.49
C ASP A 39 -1.24 50.30 8.01
N LEU A 40 -2.39 49.70 7.70
CA LEU A 40 -2.73 49.26 6.35
C LEU A 40 -2.99 50.42 5.37
N ASN A 41 -3.17 51.64 5.89
CA ASN A 41 -3.33 52.86 5.12
C ASN A 41 -2.01 53.60 4.90
N ALA A 42 -0.91 53.16 5.54
CA ALA A 42 0.40 53.75 5.30
C ALA A 42 0.81 53.57 3.84
N THR A 43 1.39 54.63 3.27
CA THR A 43 1.90 54.59 1.90
C THR A 43 3.12 53.66 1.85
N LEU A 44 3.11 52.71 0.93
CA LEU A 44 4.22 51.80 0.67
C LEU A 44 5.42 52.57 0.12
N SER A 45 6.62 52.12 0.47
CA SER A 45 7.84 52.57 -0.21
C SER A 45 7.78 52.22 -1.70
N ASP A 46 8.50 52.95 -2.55
CA ASP A 46 8.53 52.66 -3.99
C ASP A 46 9.01 51.22 -4.31
N SER A 47 9.95 50.70 -3.51
CA SER A 47 10.41 49.31 -3.62
C SER A 47 9.31 48.32 -3.25
N ASP A 48 8.61 48.54 -2.14
CA ASP A 48 7.54 47.64 -1.70
C ASP A 48 6.36 47.68 -2.66
N LYS A 49 5.99 48.88 -3.12
CA LYS A 49 4.98 49.08 -4.16
C LYS A 49 5.30 48.26 -5.41
N ARG A 50 6.52 48.37 -5.95
CA ARG A 50 6.94 47.59 -7.14
C ARG A 50 6.86 46.09 -6.88
N VAL A 51 7.30 45.61 -5.73
CA VAL A 51 7.20 44.19 -5.35
C VAL A 51 5.75 43.71 -5.31
N GLN A 52 4.84 44.47 -4.71
CA GLN A 52 3.42 44.11 -4.67
C GLN A 52 2.78 44.15 -6.06
N GLN A 53 3.11 45.17 -6.86
CA GLN A 53 2.63 45.29 -8.23
C GLN A 53 3.05 44.12 -9.10
N ASP A 54 4.31 43.67 -8.99
CA ASP A 54 4.82 42.54 -9.75
C ASP A 54 4.19 41.22 -9.31
N LYS A 55 3.98 41.02 -8.00
CA LYS A 55 3.24 39.87 -7.48
C LYS A 55 1.82 39.82 -8.02
N LEU A 56 1.05 40.91 -7.90
CA LEU A 56 -0.33 40.98 -8.39
C LEU A 56 -0.41 40.82 -9.91
N SER A 57 0.53 41.44 -10.64
CA SER A 57 0.58 41.36 -12.10
C SER A 57 0.79 39.93 -12.61
N ALA A 58 1.48 39.08 -11.83
CA ALA A 58 1.73 37.69 -12.19
C ALA A 58 0.44 36.86 -12.34
N PHE A 59 -0.65 37.26 -11.69
CA PHE A 59 -1.95 36.58 -11.77
C PHE A 59 -2.80 37.02 -12.96
N LEU A 60 -2.47 38.12 -13.64
CA LEU A 60 -3.29 38.67 -14.73
C LEU A 60 -3.48 37.69 -15.88
N GLU A 61 -2.52 36.80 -16.12
CA GLU A 61 -2.62 35.76 -17.17
C GLU A 61 -3.71 34.72 -16.86
N LYS A 62 -4.09 34.54 -15.58
CA LYS A 62 -5.20 33.66 -15.16
C LYS A 62 -6.56 34.35 -15.24
N ILE A 63 -6.58 35.68 -15.39
CA ILE A 63 -7.82 36.45 -15.45
C ILE A 63 -8.42 36.38 -16.86
N PRO A 64 -9.76 36.22 -16.98
CA PRO A 64 -10.46 36.35 -18.25
C PRO A 64 -10.13 37.67 -18.93
N GLU A 65 -9.93 37.65 -20.25
CA GLU A 65 -9.47 38.81 -21.00
C GLU A 65 -10.32 40.08 -20.76
N ALA A 66 -11.65 39.92 -20.67
CA ALA A 66 -12.60 40.99 -20.41
C ALA A 66 -12.39 41.74 -19.08
N LYS A 67 -11.73 41.13 -18.08
CA LYS A 67 -11.48 41.73 -16.75
C LYS A 67 -10.01 42.08 -16.52
N ARG A 68 -9.11 41.67 -17.43
CA ARG A 68 -7.66 41.80 -17.26
C ARG A 68 -7.21 43.25 -17.25
N ASN A 69 -7.74 44.09 -18.15
CA ASN A 69 -7.35 45.50 -18.27
C ASN A 69 -7.77 46.34 -17.05
N GLU A 70 -8.97 46.09 -16.51
CA GLU A 70 -9.46 46.73 -15.28
C GLU A 70 -8.49 46.47 -14.12
N LEU A 71 -8.20 45.19 -13.87
CA LEU A 71 -7.28 44.80 -12.80
C LEU A 71 -5.85 45.30 -13.02
N ALA A 72 -5.35 45.27 -14.25
CA ALA A 72 -4.02 45.77 -14.57
C ALA A 72 -3.88 47.27 -14.25
N ASN A 73 -4.93 48.06 -14.44
CA ASN A 73 -4.94 49.48 -14.09
C ASN A 73 -4.98 49.68 -12.57
N LEU A 74 -5.84 48.94 -11.86
CA LEU A 74 -5.88 48.98 -10.39
C LEU A 74 -4.53 48.62 -9.75
N ILE A 75 -3.83 47.63 -10.32
CA ILE A 75 -2.49 47.25 -9.85
C ILE A 75 -1.49 48.41 -10.01
N LYS A 76 -1.52 49.16 -11.12
CA LYS A 76 -0.64 50.34 -11.31
C LYS A 76 -0.89 51.44 -10.27
N GLU A 77 -2.11 51.52 -9.76
CA GLU A 77 -2.55 52.54 -8.80
C GLU A 77 -2.27 52.20 -7.34
N VAL A 78 -1.80 50.98 -7.02
CA VAL A 78 -1.47 50.56 -5.65
C VAL A 78 -0.56 51.58 -4.94
N LYS A 79 -0.97 52.03 -3.76
CA LYS A 79 -0.21 52.93 -2.88
C LYS A 79 -0.08 52.37 -1.46
N THR A 80 -1.01 51.56 -1.01
CA THR A 80 -1.11 51.05 0.38
C THR A 80 -1.29 49.54 0.41
N LEU A 81 -1.15 48.92 1.59
CA LEU A 81 -1.50 47.50 1.78
C LEU A 81 -3.01 47.26 1.67
N ASN A 82 -3.84 48.26 1.96
CA ASN A 82 -5.28 48.19 1.74
C ASN A 82 -5.64 48.08 0.25
N ASP A 83 -4.92 48.77 -0.64
CA ASP A 83 -5.11 48.63 -2.09
C ASP A 83 -4.79 47.20 -2.54
N VAL A 84 -3.69 46.62 -2.03
CA VAL A 84 -3.30 45.23 -2.30
C VAL A 84 -4.40 44.27 -1.84
N ARG A 85 -4.96 44.46 -0.63
CA ARG A 85 -6.07 43.65 -0.10
C ARG A 85 -7.34 43.77 -0.94
N ALA A 86 -7.66 44.98 -1.42
CA ALA A 86 -8.83 45.19 -2.26
C ALA A 86 -8.68 44.47 -3.62
N ILE A 87 -7.49 44.52 -4.22
CA ILE A 87 -7.20 43.81 -5.46
C ILE A 87 -7.19 42.28 -5.22
N ASP A 88 -6.62 41.81 -4.11
CA ASP A 88 -6.68 40.41 -3.70
C ASP A 88 -8.13 39.90 -3.62
N ARG A 89 -9.05 40.68 -3.02
CA ARG A 89 -10.48 40.33 -2.99
C ARG A 89 -11.09 40.23 -4.38
N LYS A 90 -10.75 41.15 -5.30
CA LYS A 90 -11.19 41.06 -6.70
C LYS A 90 -10.66 39.80 -7.38
N PHE A 91 -9.42 39.38 -7.11
CA PHE A 91 -8.90 38.10 -7.59
C PHE A 91 -9.67 36.91 -7.00
N GLU A 92 -9.98 36.94 -5.69
CA GLU A 92 -10.79 35.90 -5.03
C GLU A 92 -12.21 35.80 -5.62
N GLU A 93 -12.82 36.93 -5.95
CA GLU A 93 -14.15 36.98 -6.59
C GLU A 93 -14.13 36.39 -8.01
N ILE A 94 -13.10 36.69 -8.80
CA ILE A 94 -13.01 36.26 -10.21
C ILE A 94 -12.54 34.80 -10.33
N LEU A 95 -11.51 34.40 -9.59
CA LEU A 95 -10.89 33.08 -9.68
C LEU A 95 -11.47 32.06 -8.70
N GLY A 96 -12.25 32.52 -7.72
CA GLY A 96 -12.63 31.75 -6.56
C GLY A 96 -11.56 31.79 -5.47
N LYS A 97 -11.97 32.14 -4.25
CA LYS A 97 -11.08 32.33 -3.09
C LYS A 97 -10.08 31.20 -2.90
N ASP A 98 -10.54 29.95 -2.87
CA ASP A 98 -9.68 28.81 -2.56
C ASP A 98 -8.66 28.55 -3.66
N TYR A 99 -9.04 28.68 -4.94
CA TYR A 99 -8.11 28.50 -6.06
C TYR A 99 -7.08 29.63 -6.12
N TYR A 100 -7.49 30.88 -5.89
CA TYR A 100 -6.57 32.01 -5.83
C TYR A 100 -5.53 31.84 -4.71
N GLN A 101 -5.96 31.46 -3.51
CA GLN A 101 -5.04 31.21 -2.38
C GLN A 101 -4.07 30.07 -2.68
N ARG A 102 -4.51 29.02 -3.39
CA ARG A 102 -3.62 27.96 -3.87
C ARG A 102 -2.65 28.43 -4.95
N LEU A 103 -3.07 29.27 -5.89
CA LEU A 103 -2.19 29.83 -6.92
C LEU A 103 -1.06 30.69 -6.34
N LYS A 104 -1.26 31.35 -5.19
CA LYS A 104 -0.19 32.10 -4.51
C LYS A 104 1.05 31.26 -4.21
N THR A 105 0.89 29.94 -4.03
CA THR A 105 2.03 29.02 -3.85
C THR A 105 2.99 28.99 -5.05
N SER A 106 2.54 29.38 -6.25
CA SER A 106 3.39 29.49 -7.45
C SER A 106 4.40 30.64 -7.38
N LEU A 107 4.24 31.57 -6.42
CA LEU A 107 5.17 32.68 -6.16
C LEU A 107 6.10 32.40 -4.97
N ASP A 108 5.98 31.23 -4.33
CA ASP A 108 6.85 30.83 -3.23
C ASP A 108 8.11 30.11 -3.75
N PHE A 109 9.18 30.88 -3.90
CA PHE A 109 10.49 30.36 -4.27
C PHE A 109 11.32 29.89 -3.07
N SER A 110 10.83 30.08 -1.84
CA SER A 110 11.53 29.67 -0.63
C SER A 110 11.63 28.14 -0.57
N ARG A 111 12.78 27.64 -0.11
CA ARG A 111 13.04 26.21 0.04
C ARG A 111 14.08 25.96 1.13
N GLY A 112 14.03 24.79 1.75
CA GLY A 112 15.02 24.38 2.75
C GLY A 112 16.43 24.25 2.17
N PHE A 113 16.53 23.79 0.92
CA PHE A 113 17.76 23.80 0.13
C PHE A 113 17.45 23.67 -1.36
N THR A 114 18.35 24.13 -2.22
CA THR A 114 18.25 23.97 -3.69
C THR A 114 18.90 22.67 -4.12
N GLN A 115 18.25 21.92 -5.00
CA GLN A 115 18.80 20.75 -5.69
C GLN A 115 19.47 21.16 -7.01
N ASP A 116 20.45 20.38 -7.46
CA ASP A 116 21.10 20.60 -8.76
C ASP A 116 20.07 20.45 -9.89
N GLU A 117 20.16 21.26 -10.94
CA GLU A 117 19.29 21.09 -12.10
C GLU A 117 19.59 19.76 -12.81
N SER A 118 18.57 18.93 -12.96
CA SER A 118 18.68 17.63 -13.62
C SER A 118 18.24 17.70 -15.09
N SER A 119 18.81 16.84 -15.93
CA SER A 119 18.30 16.61 -17.29
C SER A 119 16.98 15.81 -17.29
N GLU A 120 16.68 15.12 -16.19
CA GLU A 120 15.52 14.23 -16.03
C GLU A 120 14.84 14.40 -14.66
N ILE A 121 13.51 14.28 -14.64
CA ILE A 121 12.69 14.24 -13.43
C ILE A 121 12.73 12.84 -12.83
N LEU A 122 13.04 12.75 -11.55
CA LEU A 122 13.08 11.48 -10.82
C LEU A 122 11.75 11.23 -10.12
N LEU A 123 11.03 10.19 -10.55
CA LEU A 123 9.83 9.67 -9.90
C LEU A 123 10.21 8.53 -8.96
N ALA A 124 10.21 8.79 -7.67
CA ALA A 124 10.48 7.79 -6.65
C ALA A 124 9.29 6.86 -6.42
N THR A 125 9.55 5.55 -6.39
CA THR A 125 8.55 4.51 -6.13
C THR A 125 9.07 3.46 -5.14
N THR A 126 8.15 2.79 -4.45
CA THR A 126 8.48 1.70 -3.50
C THR A 126 7.84 0.37 -3.88
N PHE A 127 7.46 0.23 -5.16
CA PHE A 127 6.87 -0.99 -5.69
C PHE A 127 7.96 -2.03 -6.00
N GLY A 128 7.69 -3.30 -5.74
CA GLY A 128 8.64 -4.38 -6.04
C GLY A 128 8.95 -4.49 -7.54
N ASP A 129 10.18 -4.86 -7.88
CA ASP A 129 10.71 -4.80 -9.25
C ASP A 129 9.95 -5.62 -10.29
N SER A 130 9.37 -6.75 -9.88
CA SER A 130 8.56 -7.62 -10.74
C SER A 130 7.06 -7.28 -10.70
N GLY A 131 6.65 -6.33 -9.86
CA GLY A 131 5.25 -6.02 -9.55
C GLY A 131 4.50 -5.36 -10.70
N ARG A 132 3.18 -5.56 -10.75
CA ARG A 132 2.29 -4.95 -11.75
C ARG A 132 2.35 -3.42 -11.74
N GLN A 133 2.47 -2.82 -10.54
CA GLN A 133 2.51 -1.37 -10.35
C GLN A 133 3.76 -0.75 -10.97
N LYS A 134 4.94 -1.35 -10.76
CA LYS A 134 6.19 -0.85 -11.35
C LYS A 134 6.14 -0.93 -12.88
N LYS A 135 5.68 -2.05 -13.43
CA LYS A 135 5.52 -2.22 -14.88
C LYS A 135 4.58 -1.17 -15.48
N ALA A 136 3.49 -0.84 -14.78
CA ALA A 136 2.58 0.22 -15.18
C ALA A 136 3.29 1.59 -15.23
N ILE A 137 4.04 1.94 -14.18
CA ILE A 137 4.79 3.20 -14.10
C ILE A 137 5.87 3.30 -15.18
N ASP A 138 6.67 2.25 -15.37
CA ASP A 138 7.74 2.27 -16.38
C ASP A 138 7.18 2.46 -17.79
N LYS A 139 6.05 1.80 -18.09
CA LYS A 139 5.34 1.93 -19.36
C LYS A 139 4.74 3.32 -19.56
N LEU A 140 4.10 3.87 -18.53
CA LEU A 140 3.59 5.24 -18.53
C LEU A 140 4.70 6.26 -18.79
N ILE A 141 5.85 6.11 -18.11
CA ILE A 141 7.02 6.97 -18.28
C ILE A 141 7.58 6.89 -19.70
N ARG A 142 7.65 5.68 -20.28
CA ARG A 142 8.11 5.49 -21.66
C ARG A 142 7.26 6.30 -22.64
N GLU A 143 5.93 6.19 -22.55
CA GLU A 143 5.02 6.91 -23.44
C GLU A 143 5.14 8.43 -23.27
N TYR A 144 5.29 8.93 -22.04
CA TYR A 144 5.57 10.34 -21.79
C TYR A 144 6.90 10.78 -22.41
N ASN A 145 7.96 10.00 -22.23
CA ASN A 145 9.30 10.33 -22.74
C ASN A 145 9.37 10.38 -24.27
N LEU A 146 8.55 9.60 -24.98
CA LEU A 146 8.41 9.70 -26.43
C LEU A 146 7.85 11.07 -26.85
N LEU A 147 6.84 11.57 -26.13
CA LEU A 147 6.30 12.92 -26.37
C LEU A 147 7.34 14.01 -26.05
N VAL A 148 8.14 13.82 -24.99
CA VAL A 148 9.25 14.74 -24.68
C VAL A 148 10.29 14.75 -25.82
N ASP A 149 10.62 13.58 -26.40
CA ASP A 149 11.55 13.51 -27.52
C ASP A 149 11.03 14.25 -28.76
N GLU A 150 9.74 14.15 -29.06
CA GLU A 150 9.10 14.92 -30.14
C GLU A 150 9.09 16.42 -29.86
N MET A 151 8.74 16.81 -28.63
CA MET A 151 8.79 18.21 -28.18
C MET A 151 10.22 18.78 -28.34
N LEU A 152 11.25 18.04 -27.94
CA LEU A 152 12.64 18.48 -28.07
C LEU A 152 13.09 18.63 -29.53
N LYS A 153 12.57 17.81 -30.45
CA LYS A 153 12.81 17.99 -31.90
C LYS A 153 12.19 19.29 -32.40
N ILE A 154 10.96 19.60 -32.01
CA ILE A 154 10.28 20.87 -32.35
C ILE A 154 11.05 22.06 -31.76
N LYS A 155 11.45 21.96 -30.50
CA LYS A 155 12.20 23.02 -29.80
C LYS A 155 13.49 23.39 -30.51
N LYS A 156 14.23 22.39 -31.00
CA LYS A 156 15.50 22.53 -31.75
C LYS A 156 15.31 22.89 -33.22
N ASN A 157 14.08 22.91 -33.75
CA ASN A 157 13.83 23.28 -35.13
C ASN A 157 13.89 24.81 -35.28
N ASN A 158 14.96 25.28 -35.91
CA ASN A 158 15.21 26.71 -36.13
C ASN A 158 14.34 27.32 -37.25
N SER A 159 13.65 26.49 -38.05
CA SER A 159 12.77 26.93 -39.13
C SER A 159 11.36 27.27 -38.65
N LEU A 160 11.03 27.03 -37.39
CA LEU A 160 9.72 27.33 -36.80
C LEU A 160 9.81 28.58 -35.91
N SER A 161 8.81 29.46 -36.01
CA SER A 161 8.61 30.56 -35.06
C SER A 161 8.16 30.03 -33.69
N ASP A 162 8.28 30.85 -32.65
CA ASP A 162 7.82 30.48 -31.29
C ASP A 162 6.32 30.17 -31.26
N ASP A 163 5.49 30.94 -31.98
CA ASP A 163 4.04 30.68 -32.07
C ASP A 163 3.73 29.34 -32.76
N GLN A 164 4.50 28.99 -33.79
CA GLN A 164 4.36 27.69 -34.47
C GLN A 164 4.77 26.54 -33.54
N LYS A 165 5.87 26.71 -32.79
CA LYS A 165 6.31 25.71 -31.79
C LYS A 165 5.25 25.52 -30.71
N ASP A 166 4.69 26.61 -30.18
CA ASP A 166 3.65 26.57 -29.16
C ASP A 166 2.37 25.88 -29.66
N ALA A 167 1.97 26.15 -30.91
CA ALA A 167 0.86 25.43 -31.54
C ALA A 167 1.13 23.92 -31.65
N MET A 168 2.35 23.52 -32.02
CA MET A 168 2.74 22.12 -32.10
C MET A 168 2.82 21.45 -30.72
N TYR A 169 3.30 22.14 -29.68
CA TYR A 169 3.31 21.62 -28.31
C TYR A 169 1.88 21.36 -27.81
N LYS A 170 0.95 22.29 -28.06
CA LYS A 170 -0.48 22.10 -27.78
C LYS A 170 -1.07 20.92 -28.55
N GLN A 171 -0.72 20.78 -29.82
CA GLN A 171 -1.14 19.63 -30.62
C GLN A 171 -0.57 18.32 -30.07
N LEU A 172 0.69 18.28 -29.59
CA LEU A 172 1.27 17.12 -28.92
C LEU A 172 0.60 16.85 -27.56
N GLY A 173 0.10 17.88 -26.90
CA GLY A 173 -0.49 17.79 -25.56
C GLY A 173 0.58 17.75 -24.46
N ILE A 174 1.69 18.46 -24.66
CA ILE A 174 2.83 18.49 -23.74
C ILE A 174 3.34 19.92 -23.57
N SER A 175 3.76 20.29 -22.35
CA SER A 175 4.35 21.62 -22.10
C SER A 175 5.74 21.76 -22.72
N SER A 176 6.06 22.97 -23.17
CA SER A 176 7.41 23.37 -23.63
C SER A 176 8.50 23.25 -22.56
N LYS A 177 8.11 23.12 -21.29
CA LYS A 177 8.99 22.92 -20.12
C LYS A 177 9.18 21.47 -19.73
N ALA A 178 8.53 20.52 -20.39
CA ALA A 178 8.64 19.11 -20.06
C ALA A 178 10.10 18.60 -20.16
N LYS A 179 10.50 17.76 -19.20
CA LYS A 179 11.76 17.01 -19.19
C LYS A 179 11.45 15.52 -19.15
N LYS A 180 12.38 14.66 -19.56
CA LYS A 180 12.20 13.21 -19.45
C LYS A 180 12.02 12.81 -17.99
N VAL A 181 11.26 11.75 -17.74
CA VAL A 181 11.04 11.17 -16.42
C VAL A 181 11.76 9.83 -16.32
N LYS A 182 12.26 9.51 -15.13
CA LYS A 182 12.86 8.22 -14.80
C LYS A 182 12.33 7.70 -13.48
N ASN A 183 11.97 6.43 -13.47
CA ASN A 183 11.60 5.73 -12.24
C ASN A 183 12.84 5.52 -11.37
N LYS A 184 12.75 5.88 -10.08
CA LYS A 184 13.78 5.67 -9.06
C LYS A 184 13.22 4.78 -7.95
N PRO A 185 13.38 3.45 -8.03
CA PRO A 185 12.99 2.54 -6.96
C PRO A 185 13.76 2.87 -5.67
N LEU A 186 13.07 2.93 -4.53
CA LEU A 186 13.65 3.25 -3.22
C LEU A 186 13.75 2.04 -2.26
N GLY A 187 13.35 0.85 -2.73
CA GLY A 187 13.14 -0.35 -1.91
C GLY A 187 11.66 -0.69 -1.79
N SER A 188 11.34 -1.82 -1.15
CA SER A 188 9.96 -2.31 -1.04
C SER A 188 9.23 -1.72 0.17
N GLY A 189 8.05 -1.16 -0.06
CA GLY A 189 7.14 -0.68 0.99
C GLY A 189 7.24 0.83 1.28
N TYR A 190 6.09 1.44 1.56
CA TYR A 190 5.94 2.87 1.81
C TYR A 190 6.78 3.43 2.97
N PRO A 191 6.93 2.72 4.12
CA PRO A 191 7.79 3.19 5.21
C PRO A 191 9.26 3.37 4.78
N VAL A 192 9.79 2.50 3.93
CA VAL A 192 11.15 2.62 3.40
C VAL A 192 11.28 3.91 2.57
N GLY A 193 10.29 4.20 1.73
CA GLY A 193 10.25 5.46 0.98
C GLY A 193 10.23 6.68 1.90
N ALA A 194 9.44 6.64 2.98
CA ALA A 194 9.34 7.75 3.95
C ALA A 194 10.66 7.96 4.73
N GLU A 195 11.37 6.87 5.03
CA GLU A 195 12.72 6.91 5.61
C GLU A 195 13.73 7.54 4.65
N LYS A 196 13.72 7.14 3.37
CA LYS A 196 14.61 7.72 2.35
C LYS A 196 14.36 9.22 2.13
N VAL A 197 13.11 9.67 2.16
CA VAL A 197 12.77 11.11 2.19
C VAL A 197 13.44 11.76 3.40
N SER A 198 13.22 11.21 4.59
CA SER A 198 13.74 11.76 5.86
C SER A 198 15.28 11.86 5.85
N LEU A 199 15.96 10.85 5.31
CA LEU A 199 17.41 10.85 5.15
C LEU A 199 17.87 11.93 4.17
N GLY A 200 17.27 12.00 2.98
CA GLY A 200 17.63 12.99 1.96
C GLY A 200 17.41 14.44 2.41
N LEU A 201 16.36 14.69 3.19
CA LEU A 201 16.10 16.01 3.80
C LEU A 201 17.17 16.38 4.83
N ARG A 202 17.53 15.45 5.73
CA ARG A 202 18.57 15.67 6.76
C ARG A 202 19.95 15.90 6.15
N SER A 203 20.30 15.16 5.09
CA SER A 203 21.58 15.31 4.40
C SER A 203 21.60 16.46 3.39
N LYS A 204 20.46 17.15 3.18
CA LYS A 204 20.28 18.17 2.14
C LYS A 204 20.72 17.67 0.75
N ASP A 205 20.30 16.46 0.40
CA ASP A 205 20.70 15.77 -0.84
C ASP A 205 20.38 16.62 -2.08
N LYS A 206 21.42 17.08 -2.78
CA LYS A 206 21.31 17.90 -3.98
C LYS A 206 20.71 17.15 -5.18
N LYS A 207 20.56 15.83 -5.08
CA LYS A 207 19.96 14.95 -6.09
C LYS A 207 18.83 14.11 -5.50
N LEU A 208 18.07 14.71 -4.58
CA LEU A 208 16.79 14.17 -4.15
C LEU A 208 15.87 13.99 -5.37
N PHE A 209 14.83 13.17 -5.23
CA PHE A 209 13.85 13.02 -6.30
C PHE A 209 12.88 14.21 -6.34
N ASN A 210 12.19 14.39 -7.47
CA ASN A 210 11.25 15.49 -7.69
C ASN A 210 9.80 15.08 -7.38
N LEU A 211 9.48 13.79 -7.53
CA LEU A 211 8.17 13.22 -7.25
C LEU A 211 8.33 11.95 -6.44
N ILE A 212 7.34 11.63 -5.62
CA ILE A 212 7.25 10.35 -4.94
C ILE A 212 5.81 9.85 -4.87
N ILE A 213 5.64 8.54 -5.07
CA ILE A 213 4.39 7.83 -4.77
C ILE A 213 4.53 7.22 -3.37
N ASN A 214 3.88 7.83 -2.38
CA ASN A 214 3.95 7.39 -0.98
C ASN A 214 2.74 7.87 -0.15
N TYR A 215 2.61 7.42 1.10
CA TYR A 215 1.55 7.89 1.99
C TYR A 215 1.68 9.38 2.33
N PRO A 216 0.55 10.07 2.63
CA PRO A 216 0.53 11.52 2.88
C PRO A 216 1.46 12.04 3.98
N THR A 217 1.92 11.21 4.93
CA THR A 217 2.93 11.60 5.94
C THR A 217 4.21 12.16 5.31
N VAL A 218 4.57 11.71 4.11
CA VAL A 218 5.72 12.26 3.37
C VAL A 218 5.54 13.74 3.07
N ALA A 219 4.30 14.18 2.80
CA ALA A 219 4.03 15.60 2.59
C ALA A 219 4.29 16.43 3.86
N ALA A 220 3.96 15.90 5.05
CA ALA A 220 4.27 16.57 6.32
C ALA A 220 5.79 16.69 6.55
N LYS A 221 6.55 15.63 6.26
CA LYS A 221 8.03 15.65 6.34
C LYS A 221 8.63 16.68 5.39
N LEU A 222 8.12 16.76 4.17
CA LEU A 222 8.53 17.76 3.18
C LEU A 222 8.12 19.18 3.60
N ALA A 223 6.94 19.36 4.19
CA ALA A 223 6.47 20.66 4.67
C ALA A 223 7.36 21.19 5.81
N ASP A 224 7.72 20.34 6.77
CA ASP A 224 8.61 20.67 7.88
C ASP A 224 9.99 21.16 7.39
N ALA A 225 10.51 20.56 6.31
CA ALA A 225 11.77 20.95 5.68
C ALA A 225 11.64 22.10 4.66
N ASN A 226 10.45 22.67 4.45
CA ASN A 226 10.15 23.61 3.35
C ASN A 226 10.57 23.08 1.97
N MET A 227 10.30 21.80 1.70
CA MET A 227 10.59 21.11 0.45
C MET A 227 9.34 20.54 -0.22
N LEU A 228 8.13 20.84 0.28
CA LEU A 228 6.87 20.38 -0.29
C LEU A 228 6.48 21.24 -1.50
N LEU A 229 6.34 20.62 -2.68
CA LEU A 229 5.95 21.30 -3.91
C LEU A 229 4.41 21.27 -4.07
N SER A 230 3.80 22.45 -4.19
CA SER A 230 2.43 22.59 -4.69
C SER A 230 2.40 22.25 -6.17
N PHE A 231 1.28 21.74 -6.71
CA PHE A 231 1.07 21.51 -8.15
C PHE A 231 0.33 22.66 -8.83
N ASN A 232 -0.09 23.70 -8.09
CA ASN A 232 -0.68 24.91 -8.65
C ASN A 232 0.33 25.85 -9.30
N SER A 233 0.12 26.26 -10.55
CA SER A 233 1.05 27.10 -11.32
C SER A 233 0.34 28.27 -11.99
N LEU A 234 1.01 29.42 -12.03
CA LEU A 234 0.60 30.55 -12.88
C LEU A 234 0.71 30.22 -14.37
N ASP A 235 1.52 29.23 -14.75
CA ASP A 235 1.57 28.70 -16.10
C ASP A 235 0.43 27.69 -16.31
N ALA A 236 -0.54 28.03 -17.14
CA ALA A 236 -1.73 27.20 -17.38
C ALA A 236 -1.39 25.82 -17.96
N GLU A 237 -0.28 25.68 -18.68
CA GLU A 237 0.16 24.38 -19.22
C GLU A 237 0.72 23.43 -18.16
N ASN A 238 1.01 23.96 -16.96
CA ASN A 238 1.59 23.22 -15.85
C ASN A 238 0.68 23.21 -14.61
N ASP A 239 -0.48 23.85 -14.68
CA ASP A 239 -1.35 24.03 -13.51
C ASP A 239 -2.25 22.81 -13.29
N VAL A 240 -2.07 22.17 -12.14
CA VAL A 240 -2.93 21.09 -11.64
C VAL A 240 -3.54 21.54 -10.33
N ASP A 241 -4.87 21.53 -10.27
CA ASP A 241 -5.63 21.93 -9.10
C ASP A 241 -6.38 20.74 -8.48
N ILE A 242 -6.45 20.71 -7.15
CA ILE A 242 -7.22 19.71 -6.42
C ILE A 242 -8.71 19.64 -6.82
N SER A 243 -9.29 20.69 -7.42
CA SER A 243 -10.69 20.68 -7.88
C SER A 243 -10.98 19.70 -9.02
N LEU A 244 -9.96 19.07 -9.60
CA LEU A 244 -10.11 17.94 -10.53
C LEU A 244 -10.56 16.66 -9.82
N PHE A 245 -10.45 16.61 -8.49
CA PHE A 245 -10.77 15.47 -7.65
C PHE A 245 -11.98 15.75 -6.77
N ASP A 246 -12.60 14.68 -6.27
CA ASP A 246 -13.70 14.80 -5.33
C ASP A 246 -13.20 15.34 -3.97
N ASN A 247 -14.01 16.21 -3.35
CA ASN A 247 -13.65 16.90 -2.13
C ASN A 247 -13.45 15.96 -0.93
N ASN A 248 -14.09 14.79 -0.91
CA ASN A 248 -13.88 13.83 0.18
C ASN A 248 -12.44 13.33 0.19
N PHE A 249 -11.83 13.13 -0.98
CA PHE A 249 -10.50 12.54 -1.14
C PHE A 249 -9.36 13.55 -1.16
N THR A 250 -9.66 14.85 -1.13
CA THR A 250 -8.66 15.93 -1.13
C THR A 250 -8.51 16.62 0.23
N LYS A 251 -9.35 16.29 1.22
CA LYS A 251 -9.31 16.85 2.59
C LYS A 251 -7.91 16.83 3.21
N VAL A 252 -7.12 15.80 2.91
CA VAL A 252 -5.74 15.67 3.38
C VAL A 252 -4.86 16.88 3.04
N ASN A 253 -5.10 17.59 1.93
CA ASN A 253 -4.35 18.82 1.58
C ASN A 253 -4.55 19.96 2.60
N GLY A 254 -5.70 20.00 3.27
CA GLY A 254 -5.96 20.92 4.37
C GLY A 254 -5.48 20.39 5.74
N GLN A 255 -4.99 19.15 5.79
CA GLN A 255 -4.63 18.42 7.00
C GLN A 255 -3.15 17.99 7.04
N ILE A 256 -2.28 18.64 6.25
CA ILE A 256 -0.83 18.38 6.25
C ILE A 256 -0.17 19.12 7.42
N GLU A 257 0.40 18.36 8.35
CA GLU A 257 1.14 18.92 9.48
C GLU A 257 2.30 19.81 8.99
N LYS A 258 2.58 20.89 9.71
CA LYS A 258 3.63 21.89 9.39
C LYS A 258 3.41 22.67 8.09
N SER A 259 2.39 22.37 7.31
CA SER A 259 2.06 23.20 6.14
C SER A 259 1.65 24.61 6.59
N LYS A 260 2.30 25.61 6.01
CA LYS A 260 2.04 27.04 6.25
C LYS A 260 1.14 27.68 5.17
N GLN A 261 0.94 26.97 4.07
CA GLN A 261 0.24 27.48 2.89
C GLN A 261 -0.89 26.54 2.48
N ILE A 262 -1.90 27.10 1.83
CA ILE A 262 -2.97 26.32 1.17
C ILE A 262 -2.48 26.03 -0.25
N GLY A 263 -2.48 24.76 -0.67
CA GLY A 263 -1.94 24.35 -1.97
C GLY A 263 -2.44 22.98 -2.39
N THR A 264 -2.18 22.61 -3.65
CA THR A 264 -2.40 21.27 -4.19
C THR A 264 -1.11 20.47 -3.99
N PHE A 265 -0.98 19.77 -2.87
CA PHE A 265 0.27 19.09 -2.50
C PHE A 265 0.23 17.57 -2.65
N VAL A 266 -0.95 16.99 -2.38
CA VAL A 266 -1.17 15.55 -2.33
C VAL A 266 -2.28 15.21 -3.30
N LEU A 267 -1.96 14.40 -4.32
CA LEU A 267 -2.91 14.02 -5.36
C LEU A 267 -3.42 12.58 -5.12
N PRO A 268 -4.74 12.36 -4.98
CA PRO A 268 -5.33 11.06 -4.62
C PRO A 268 -5.46 10.12 -5.83
N ILE A 269 -4.33 9.80 -6.47
CA ILE A 269 -4.30 9.04 -7.73
C ILE A 269 -4.39 7.52 -7.48
N PHE A 270 -3.86 7.04 -6.35
CA PHE A 270 -3.73 5.61 -6.05
C PHE A 270 -4.57 5.21 -4.83
N LYS A 271 -5.87 5.52 -4.83
CA LYS A 271 -6.75 5.16 -3.72
C LYS A 271 -7.22 3.71 -3.85
N SER A 272 -7.27 3.05 -2.71
CA SER A 272 -7.70 1.68 -2.48
C SER A 272 -8.53 1.63 -1.20
N THR A 273 -9.28 0.55 -1.04
CA THR A 273 -10.06 0.26 0.17
C THR A 273 -9.80 -1.19 0.56
N ASN A 274 -10.51 -1.65 1.57
CA ASN A 274 -10.59 -3.06 1.92
C ASN A 274 -11.82 -3.69 1.27
N VAL A 275 -11.75 -5.00 1.03
CA VAL A 275 -12.85 -5.83 0.48
C VAL A 275 -13.01 -7.05 1.37
N LEU A 276 -14.26 -7.45 1.61
CA LEU A 276 -14.59 -8.70 2.25
C LEU A 276 -14.59 -9.81 1.19
N ALA A 277 -13.60 -10.68 1.27
CA ALA A 277 -13.42 -11.85 0.44
C ALA A 277 -14.16 -13.03 1.07
N ILE A 278 -15.18 -13.58 0.40
CA ILE A 278 -15.97 -14.69 0.93
C ILE A 278 -15.65 -15.99 0.17
N ASN A 279 -15.24 -17.01 0.91
CA ASN A 279 -15.05 -18.37 0.42
C ASN A 279 -16.41 -19.08 0.39
N LYS A 280 -17.07 -19.12 -0.77
CA LYS A 280 -18.42 -19.70 -0.88
C LYS A 280 -18.49 -21.18 -0.42
N PRO A 281 -17.52 -22.07 -0.73
CA PRO A 281 -17.48 -23.41 -0.16
C PRO A 281 -17.58 -23.48 1.37
N VAL A 282 -16.79 -22.67 2.05
CA VAL A 282 -16.75 -22.68 3.52
C VAL A 282 -18.02 -22.04 4.09
N LEU A 283 -18.37 -20.84 3.64
CA LEU A 283 -19.57 -20.16 4.14
C LEU A 283 -20.84 -20.95 3.79
N GLY A 284 -20.88 -21.59 2.62
CA GLY A 284 -21.97 -22.48 2.20
C GLY A 284 -22.12 -23.70 3.13
N TYR A 285 -21.01 -24.29 3.58
CA TYR A 285 -21.05 -25.38 4.57
C TYR A 285 -21.61 -24.91 5.93
N ILE A 286 -21.21 -23.72 6.38
CA ILE A 286 -21.74 -23.08 7.59
C ILE A 286 -23.24 -22.81 7.44
N LEU A 287 -23.65 -22.11 6.38
CA LEU A 287 -25.05 -21.72 6.14
C LEU A 287 -25.97 -22.94 5.92
N GLN A 288 -25.50 -23.99 5.26
CA GLN A 288 -26.24 -25.24 5.15
C GLN A 288 -26.50 -25.84 6.52
N THR A 289 -25.51 -25.82 7.42
CA THR A 289 -25.67 -26.32 8.80
C THR A 289 -26.69 -25.47 9.58
N PHE A 290 -26.67 -24.14 9.42
CA PHE A 290 -27.70 -23.26 9.99
C PHE A 290 -29.11 -23.65 9.50
N LYS A 291 -29.26 -23.84 8.18
CA LYS A 291 -30.54 -24.22 7.54
C LYS A 291 -31.04 -25.59 8.03
N ASP A 292 -30.14 -26.59 8.06
CA ASP A 292 -30.46 -27.95 8.52
C ASP A 292 -30.84 -27.99 10.01
N LYS A 293 -30.36 -27.02 10.80
CA LYS A 293 -30.71 -26.82 12.22
C LYS A 293 -31.90 -25.88 12.45
N GLY A 294 -32.62 -25.51 11.39
CA GLY A 294 -33.88 -24.76 11.46
C GLY A 294 -33.74 -23.25 11.59
N VAL A 295 -32.57 -22.67 11.33
CA VAL A 295 -32.42 -21.22 11.21
C VAL A 295 -33.12 -20.75 9.92
N LYS A 296 -33.94 -19.70 10.03
CA LYS A 296 -34.66 -19.10 8.90
C LYS A 296 -33.87 -17.92 8.33
N PHE A 297 -33.83 -17.83 7.01
CA PHE A 297 -33.23 -16.70 6.30
C PHE A 297 -34.27 -15.63 5.99
N ASN A 298 -33.87 -14.37 6.02
CA ASN A 298 -34.75 -13.25 5.72
C ASN A 298 -35.08 -13.22 4.21
N THR A 299 -36.35 -13.27 3.87
CA THR A 299 -36.84 -13.22 2.48
C THR A 299 -37.10 -11.79 2.01
N THR A 300 -37.37 -10.86 2.93
CA THR A 300 -37.76 -9.47 2.61
C THR A 300 -36.60 -8.66 2.04
N ASP A 301 -35.36 -8.92 2.47
CA ASP A 301 -34.15 -8.27 1.97
C ASP A 301 -33.37 -9.14 0.95
N GLY A 302 -33.97 -10.26 0.53
CA GLY A 302 -33.39 -11.23 -0.41
C GLY A 302 -32.20 -12.02 0.14
N SER A 303 -32.06 -12.13 1.47
CA SER A 303 -30.98 -12.90 2.10
C SER A 303 -31.11 -14.40 1.88
N ASP A 304 -32.34 -14.92 1.81
CA ASP A 304 -32.63 -16.31 1.45
C ASP A 304 -31.95 -16.71 0.12
N LYS A 305 -32.17 -15.93 -0.94
CA LYS A 305 -31.56 -16.17 -2.25
C LYS A 305 -30.04 -15.99 -2.21
N PHE A 306 -29.56 -14.94 -1.56
CA PHE A 306 -28.13 -14.68 -1.43
C PHE A 306 -27.40 -15.84 -0.74
N PHE A 307 -27.94 -16.36 0.35
CA PHE A 307 -27.37 -17.49 1.08
C PHE A 307 -27.55 -18.81 0.33
N ASP A 308 -28.68 -19.05 -0.31
CA ASP A 308 -28.90 -20.27 -1.10
C ASP A 308 -27.96 -20.33 -2.32
N ASP A 309 -27.67 -19.19 -2.96
CA ASP A 309 -26.67 -19.12 -4.04
C ASP A 309 -25.26 -19.47 -3.54
N ILE A 310 -24.88 -19.01 -2.34
CA ILE A 310 -23.59 -19.36 -1.70
C ILE A 310 -23.53 -20.87 -1.38
N ILE A 311 -24.59 -21.42 -0.79
CA ILE A 311 -24.69 -22.87 -0.49
C ILE A 311 -24.55 -23.69 -1.76
N LYS A 312 -25.23 -23.28 -2.83
CA LYS A 312 -25.20 -23.96 -4.13
C LYS A 312 -23.82 -23.91 -4.76
N ASP A 313 -23.22 -22.74 -4.85
CA ASP A 313 -21.90 -22.52 -5.47
C ASP A 313 -20.78 -23.21 -4.69
N GLY A 314 -20.94 -23.38 -3.38
CA GLY A 314 -19.98 -24.07 -2.52
C GLY A 314 -20.04 -25.60 -2.55
N LYS A 315 -20.99 -26.20 -3.28
CA LYS A 315 -21.29 -27.64 -3.21
C LYS A 315 -20.14 -28.54 -3.67
N THR A 316 -19.36 -28.11 -4.66
CA THR A 316 -18.27 -28.90 -5.27
C THR A 316 -17.22 -29.32 -4.25
N ASP A 317 -16.89 -28.43 -3.32
CA ASP A 317 -15.79 -28.62 -2.36
C ASP A 317 -16.29 -29.07 -0.99
N LYS A 318 -17.59 -29.33 -0.84
CA LYS A 318 -18.24 -29.64 0.45
C LYS A 318 -17.54 -30.77 1.20
N ALA A 319 -17.09 -31.82 0.50
CA ALA A 319 -16.40 -32.95 1.12
C ALA A 319 -15.03 -32.54 1.69
N THR A 320 -14.25 -31.76 0.94
CA THR A 320 -12.97 -31.19 1.40
C THR A 320 -13.19 -30.29 2.61
N VAL A 321 -14.16 -29.37 2.52
CA VAL A 321 -14.49 -28.44 3.61
C VAL A 321 -14.93 -29.20 4.85
N ALA A 322 -15.81 -30.20 4.73
CA ALA A 322 -16.26 -31.01 5.87
C ALA A 322 -15.12 -31.82 6.52
N ALA A 323 -14.18 -32.34 5.72
CA ALA A 323 -13.00 -33.01 6.25
C ALA A 323 -12.08 -32.04 7.02
N LEU A 324 -11.94 -30.81 6.53
CA LEU A 324 -11.11 -29.78 7.14
C LEU A 324 -11.74 -29.16 8.39
N TRP A 325 -13.00 -28.74 8.31
CA TRP A 325 -13.74 -28.06 9.40
C TRP A 325 -14.32 -29.03 10.43
N GLY A 326 -14.53 -30.29 10.05
CA GLY A 326 -15.08 -31.34 10.89
C GLY A 326 -16.60 -31.44 10.81
N ALA A 327 -17.14 -32.51 11.39
CA ALA A 327 -18.58 -32.72 11.50
C ALA A 327 -19.24 -31.67 12.42
N THR A 328 -20.55 -31.45 12.25
CA THR A 328 -21.35 -30.62 13.15
C THR A 328 -21.32 -31.19 14.57
N VAL A 329 -21.14 -30.32 15.56
CA VAL A 329 -21.06 -30.69 16.97
C VAL A 329 -22.43 -31.12 17.51
N ALA A 330 -22.43 -31.99 18.51
CA ALA A 330 -23.66 -32.52 19.11
C ALA A 330 -24.56 -31.41 19.71
N ASN A 331 -23.97 -30.38 20.32
CA ASN A 331 -24.69 -29.27 20.95
C ASN A 331 -24.97 -28.09 19.98
N ALA A 332 -24.98 -28.32 18.67
CA ALA A 332 -25.22 -27.27 17.68
C ALA A 332 -26.57 -26.55 17.87
N ASP A 333 -27.59 -27.26 18.35
CA ASP A 333 -28.91 -26.67 18.64
C ASP A 333 -28.87 -25.62 19.77
N GLU A 334 -28.00 -25.81 20.76
CA GLU A 334 -27.78 -24.84 21.85
C GLU A 334 -26.99 -23.63 21.33
N ILE A 335 -25.95 -23.87 20.53
CA ILE A 335 -25.13 -22.82 19.92
C ILE A 335 -25.99 -21.90 19.03
N LEU A 336 -26.95 -22.47 18.31
CA LEU A 336 -27.85 -21.75 17.40
C LEU A 336 -29.13 -21.23 18.08
N ALA A 337 -29.28 -21.36 19.40
CA ALA A 337 -30.53 -21.00 20.08
C ALA A 337 -30.99 -19.56 19.81
N LYS A 338 -30.06 -18.59 19.69
CA LYS A 338 -30.37 -17.20 19.33
C LYS A 338 -31.00 -17.09 17.93
N TYR A 339 -30.45 -17.83 16.96
CA TYR A 339 -30.85 -17.80 15.55
C TYR A 339 -32.13 -18.59 15.26
N LYS A 340 -32.58 -19.43 16.21
CA LYS A 340 -33.79 -20.25 16.11
C LYS A 340 -35.02 -19.63 16.78
N LYS A 341 -34.89 -18.46 17.42
CA LYS A 341 -36.05 -17.76 18.01
C LYS A 341 -37.05 -17.41 16.90
N ASN A 342 -38.35 -17.52 17.19
CA ASN A 342 -39.43 -17.42 16.19
C ASN A 342 -39.38 -16.15 15.32
N ASP A 343 -38.89 -15.04 15.87
CA ASP A 343 -38.83 -13.74 15.18
C ASP A 343 -37.44 -13.41 14.61
N TYR A 344 -36.43 -14.27 14.80
CA TYR A 344 -35.10 -14.03 14.26
C TYR A 344 -35.01 -14.56 12.83
N LEU A 345 -34.72 -13.67 11.88
CA LEU A 345 -34.42 -14.00 10.49
C LEU A 345 -32.98 -13.61 10.19
N LEU A 346 -32.14 -14.58 9.82
CA LEU A 346 -30.75 -14.30 9.44
C LEU A 346 -30.74 -13.48 8.15
N SER A 347 -30.11 -12.31 8.20
CA SER A 347 -29.99 -11.38 7.09
C SER A 347 -28.53 -11.31 6.61
N LYS A 348 -28.31 -11.03 5.32
CA LYS A 348 -26.99 -10.72 4.75
C LYS A 348 -26.39 -9.44 5.32
N ASN A 349 -27.20 -8.59 5.97
CA ASN A 349 -26.74 -7.36 6.60
C ASN A 349 -25.79 -7.60 7.79
N ILE A 350 -25.61 -8.85 8.24
CA ILE A 350 -24.52 -9.22 9.15
C ILE A 350 -23.14 -8.80 8.62
N PHE A 351 -22.99 -8.64 7.30
CA PHE A 351 -21.76 -8.16 6.66
C PHE A 351 -21.64 -6.62 6.62
N ASP A 352 -22.68 -5.88 7.00
CA ASP A 352 -22.68 -4.42 6.96
C ASP A 352 -22.12 -3.79 8.24
N SER A 353 -22.17 -4.52 9.37
CA SER A 353 -21.69 -4.05 10.67
C SER A 353 -20.66 -5.00 11.31
N TYR A 354 -19.56 -4.44 11.82
CA TYR A 354 -18.51 -5.23 12.45
C TYR A 354 -19.03 -6.02 13.66
N SER A 355 -19.95 -5.45 14.45
CA SER A 355 -20.49 -6.14 15.63
C SER A 355 -21.27 -7.39 15.28
N GLU A 356 -22.09 -7.35 14.23
CA GLU A 356 -22.87 -8.53 13.80
C GLU A 356 -21.99 -9.55 13.09
N LEU A 357 -21.01 -9.09 12.30
CA LEU A 357 -20.04 -9.96 11.65
C LEU A 357 -19.24 -10.77 12.69
N LEU A 358 -18.78 -10.12 13.76
CA LEU A 358 -18.07 -10.77 14.86
C LEU A 358 -18.96 -11.73 15.63
N GLU A 359 -20.22 -11.36 15.89
CA GLU A 359 -21.18 -12.25 16.57
C GLU A 359 -21.46 -13.51 15.73
N PHE A 360 -21.74 -13.33 14.43
CA PHE A 360 -21.91 -14.45 13.49
C PHE A 360 -20.66 -15.34 13.48
N SER A 361 -19.47 -14.73 13.43
CA SER A 361 -18.20 -15.45 13.40
C SER A 361 -18.00 -16.30 14.65
N ASN A 362 -18.28 -15.75 15.82
CA ASN A 362 -18.17 -16.44 17.12
C ASN A 362 -19.11 -17.65 17.21
N VAL A 363 -20.33 -17.52 16.70
CA VAL A 363 -21.31 -18.60 16.67
C VAL A 363 -20.88 -19.69 15.68
N ALA A 364 -20.53 -19.29 14.45
CA ALA A 364 -20.11 -20.21 13.40
C ALA A 364 -18.83 -20.99 13.78
N GLN A 365 -17.88 -20.36 14.47
CA GLN A 365 -16.64 -21.01 14.91
C GLN A 365 -16.91 -22.22 15.83
N LYS A 366 -18.00 -22.21 16.59
CA LYS A 366 -18.33 -23.25 17.56
C LYS A 366 -19.05 -24.47 16.96
N LEU A 367 -19.46 -24.41 15.70
CA LEU A 367 -20.38 -25.40 15.11
C LEU A 367 -19.75 -26.71 14.67
N PHE A 368 -18.43 -26.78 14.48
CA PHE A 368 -17.78 -27.95 13.90
C PHE A 368 -16.64 -28.47 14.77
N GLU A 369 -16.38 -29.78 14.71
CA GLU A 369 -15.42 -30.47 15.58
C GLU A 369 -13.99 -29.91 15.51
N ASN A 370 -13.52 -29.44 14.34
CA ASN A 370 -12.19 -28.83 14.24
C ASN A 370 -12.21 -27.33 14.50
N SER A 371 -13.26 -26.60 14.11
CA SER A 371 -13.34 -25.16 14.36
C SER A 371 -13.54 -24.84 15.85
N LYS A 372 -14.30 -25.67 16.60
CA LYS A 372 -14.56 -25.44 18.04
C LYS A 372 -13.32 -25.51 18.93
N LYS A 373 -12.19 -25.98 18.40
CA LYS A 373 -10.87 -25.98 19.07
C LYS A 373 -10.34 -24.55 19.30
N GLY A 374 -11.02 -23.54 18.77
CA GLY A 374 -10.72 -22.13 18.99
C GLY A 374 -9.33 -21.75 18.48
N VAL A 375 -8.52 -21.14 19.33
CA VAL A 375 -7.15 -20.67 18.97
C VAL A 375 -6.21 -21.79 18.52
N GLU A 376 -6.50 -23.05 18.86
CA GLU A 376 -5.72 -24.21 18.42
C GLU A 376 -6.23 -24.78 17.08
N SER A 377 -7.33 -24.25 16.56
CA SER A 377 -7.85 -24.65 15.25
C SER A 377 -6.93 -24.16 14.13
N ASN A 378 -6.90 -24.93 13.05
CA ASN A 378 -6.29 -24.53 11.78
C ASN A 378 -7.31 -23.91 10.81
N VAL A 379 -8.56 -23.72 11.27
CA VAL A 379 -9.62 -23.04 10.54
C VAL A 379 -10.29 -21.98 11.41
N HIS A 380 -10.63 -20.86 10.78
CA HIS A 380 -11.20 -19.70 11.44
C HIS A 380 -12.30 -19.11 10.57
N VAL A 381 -13.33 -18.50 11.16
CA VAL A 381 -14.40 -17.90 10.36
C VAL A 381 -13.90 -16.62 9.66
N PHE A 382 -13.18 -15.76 10.38
CA PHE A 382 -12.88 -14.40 9.92
C PHE A 382 -11.37 -14.06 9.95
N GLY A 383 -10.78 -13.78 8.79
CA GLY A 383 -9.38 -13.30 8.68
C GLY A 383 -9.29 -11.79 8.49
N ILE A 384 -8.27 -11.15 9.07
CA ILE A 384 -8.06 -9.69 8.98
C ILE A 384 -6.61 -9.39 8.62
N ASP A 385 -6.37 -8.82 7.43
CA ASP A 385 -5.02 -8.45 6.96
C ASP A 385 -4.53 -7.11 7.56
N ASP A 386 -5.43 -6.16 7.74
CA ASP A 386 -5.12 -4.81 8.22
C ASP A 386 -6.00 -4.47 9.44
N MET A 387 -5.59 -4.99 10.60
CA MET A 387 -6.31 -4.77 11.84
C MET A 387 -6.36 -3.28 12.24
N VAL A 388 -5.36 -2.49 11.83
CA VAL A 388 -5.35 -1.05 12.10
C VAL A 388 -6.46 -0.34 11.33
N GLY A 389 -6.54 -0.57 10.01
CA GLY A 389 -7.62 -0.01 9.18
C GLY A 389 -9.02 -0.45 9.65
N VAL A 390 -9.19 -1.73 10.04
CA VAL A 390 -10.45 -2.23 10.61
C VAL A 390 -10.80 -1.54 11.93
N TYR A 391 -9.84 -1.44 12.86
CA TYR A 391 -10.05 -0.83 14.17
C TYR A 391 -10.43 0.65 14.07
N GLU A 392 -9.71 1.43 13.27
CA GLU A 392 -9.99 2.86 13.13
C GLU A 392 -11.29 3.13 12.38
N THR A 393 -11.60 2.33 11.36
CA THR A 393 -12.88 2.41 10.64
C THR A 393 -14.04 2.08 11.56
N ALA A 394 -13.94 1.02 12.36
CA ALA A 394 -14.94 0.67 13.38
C ALA A 394 -15.13 1.79 14.39
N LEU A 395 -14.04 2.38 14.90
CA LEU A 395 -14.09 3.50 15.82
C LEU A 395 -14.80 4.71 15.21
N TYR A 396 -14.40 5.12 14.00
CA TYR A 396 -15.01 6.26 13.31
C TYR A 396 -16.49 6.01 12.98
N ALA A 397 -16.85 4.78 12.62
CA ALA A 397 -18.25 4.40 12.39
C ALA A 397 -19.06 4.42 13.70
N SER A 398 -18.48 3.98 14.82
CA SER A 398 -19.16 3.93 16.13
C SER A 398 -19.61 5.31 16.61
N THR A 399 -18.96 6.38 16.15
CA THR A 399 -19.27 7.77 16.49
C THR A 399 -20.03 8.52 15.40
N ASN A 400 -20.57 7.78 14.40
CA ASN A 400 -21.22 8.35 13.21
C ASN A 400 -20.33 9.35 12.47
N ALA A 401 -19.05 8.99 12.28
CA ALA A 401 -18.06 9.74 11.52
C ALA A 401 -17.77 11.13 12.11
N ASN A 402 -17.45 11.18 13.40
CA ASN A 402 -17.06 12.41 14.08
C ASN A 402 -15.52 12.54 14.14
N ASP A 403 -14.96 13.47 13.36
CA ASP A 403 -13.52 13.74 13.26
C ASP A 403 -12.84 14.07 14.61
N LYS A 404 -13.60 14.49 15.64
CA LYS A 404 -13.06 14.78 16.98
C LYS A 404 -12.86 13.53 17.83
N THR A 405 -13.31 12.37 17.35
CA THR A 405 -13.36 11.13 18.13
C THR A 405 -12.46 10.02 17.58
N THR A 406 -11.67 10.31 16.56
CA THR A 406 -10.64 9.44 15.99
C THR A 406 -9.43 9.31 16.93
N LEU A 407 -8.53 8.36 16.66
CA LEU A 407 -7.30 8.20 17.47
C LEU A 407 -6.34 9.38 17.27
N GLN A 408 -6.23 9.87 16.04
CA GLN A 408 -5.46 11.04 15.63
C GLN A 408 -6.41 12.19 15.33
N THR A 409 -6.19 13.35 15.94
CA THR A 409 -6.97 14.56 15.68
C THR A 409 -6.08 15.68 15.17
N THR A 410 -6.66 16.62 14.41
CA THR A 410 -5.91 17.78 13.92
C THR A 410 -6.26 19.02 14.73
N ARG A 411 -5.26 19.83 15.07
CA ARG A 411 -5.42 21.12 15.74
C ARG A 411 -4.52 22.17 15.10
N LYS A 412 -4.91 23.45 15.16
CA LYS A 412 -4.02 24.56 14.79
C LYS A 412 -3.38 25.13 16.04
N ASP A 413 -2.05 25.19 16.05
CA ASP A 413 -1.25 25.86 17.07
C ASP A 413 -0.50 27.03 16.41
N LYS A 414 -0.80 28.26 16.83
CA LYS A 414 -0.29 29.51 16.22
C LYS A 414 -0.41 29.53 14.69
N GLY A 415 -1.57 29.09 14.17
CA GLY A 415 -1.86 29.02 12.73
C GLY A 415 -1.25 27.83 12.00
N VAL A 416 -0.36 27.06 12.62
CA VAL A 416 0.27 25.86 12.05
C VAL A 416 -0.49 24.61 12.45
N LEU A 417 -0.80 23.75 11.49
CA LEU A 417 -1.46 22.48 11.78
C LEU A 417 -0.53 21.52 12.53
N ARG A 418 -1.05 20.89 13.58
CA ARG A 418 -0.46 19.78 14.34
C ARG A 418 -1.41 18.58 14.35
N VAL A 419 -0.85 17.38 14.36
CA VAL A 419 -1.61 16.14 14.60
C VAL A 419 -1.37 15.69 16.04
N ASP A 420 -2.43 15.41 16.78
CA ASP A 420 -2.40 14.91 18.15
C ASP A 420 -2.78 13.41 18.16
N TYR A 421 -1.92 12.61 18.79
CA TYR A 421 -2.02 11.14 18.89
C TYR A 421 -2.44 10.67 20.29
N SER A 422 -2.80 11.58 21.18
CA SER A 422 -3.10 11.30 22.59
C SER A 422 -4.59 11.10 22.90
N ASN A 423 -5.48 11.21 21.89
CA ASN A 423 -6.93 11.20 22.13
C ASN A 423 -7.40 9.91 22.84
N ILE A 424 -6.78 8.78 22.49
CA ILE A 424 -7.04 7.47 23.10
C ILE A 424 -6.59 7.37 24.57
N LYS A 425 -5.76 8.29 25.08
CA LYS A 425 -5.27 8.27 26.47
C LYS A 425 -6.26 8.93 27.44
N ASN A 426 -7.22 9.70 26.93
CA ASN A 426 -8.23 10.34 27.77
C ASN A 426 -9.33 9.33 28.15
N LYS A 427 -9.24 8.75 29.36
CA LYS A 427 -10.16 7.72 29.86
C LYS A 427 -11.63 8.16 29.94
N THR A 428 -11.92 9.46 29.99
CA THR A 428 -13.30 9.97 30.03
C THR A 428 -13.87 10.28 28.64
N SER A 429 -13.06 10.21 27.59
CA SER A 429 -13.47 10.53 26.22
C SER A 429 -14.37 9.45 25.61
N THR A 430 -15.21 9.87 24.65
CA THR A 430 -15.97 8.94 23.80
C THR A 430 -15.04 8.01 23.00
N THR A 431 -13.88 8.52 22.59
CA THR A 431 -12.84 7.74 21.89
C THR A 431 -12.37 6.55 22.71
N TYR A 432 -12.04 6.77 23.99
CA TYR A 432 -11.61 5.70 24.89
C TYR A 432 -12.72 4.66 25.12
N ARG A 433 -13.94 5.12 25.45
CA ARG A 433 -15.07 4.23 25.72
C ARG A 433 -15.43 3.35 24.53
N ASN A 434 -15.57 3.93 23.34
CA ASN A 434 -15.92 3.17 22.14
C ASN A 434 -14.78 2.26 21.70
N SER A 435 -13.53 2.73 21.84
CA SER A 435 -12.36 1.88 21.60
C SER A 435 -12.29 0.68 22.53
N SER A 436 -12.65 0.86 23.81
CA SER A 436 -12.70 -0.25 24.77
C SER A 436 -13.76 -1.29 24.38
N ASP A 437 -14.95 -0.86 23.94
CA ASP A 437 -15.98 -1.77 23.44
C ASP A 437 -15.50 -2.55 22.21
N ILE A 438 -14.93 -1.85 21.22
CA ILE A 438 -14.37 -2.45 20.02
C ILE A 438 -13.26 -3.44 20.36
N PHE A 439 -12.33 -3.02 21.22
CA PHE A 439 -11.25 -3.87 21.72
C PHE A 439 -11.79 -5.16 22.32
N ASN A 440 -12.76 -5.05 23.23
CA ASN A 440 -13.33 -6.21 23.92
C ASN A 440 -14.04 -7.18 22.96
N LYS A 441 -14.77 -6.68 21.96
CA LYS A 441 -15.44 -7.55 20.97
C LYS A 441 -14.43 -8.30 20.09
N PHE A 442 -13.44 -7.62 19.54
CA PHE A 442 -12.38 -8.29 18.76
C PHE A 442 -11.55 -9.25 19.62
N SER A 443 -11.16 -8.83 20.82
CA SER A 443 -10.40 -9.68 21.76
C SER A 443 -11.17 -10.94 22.14
N THR A 444 -12.50 -10.85 22.28
CA THR A 444 -13.37 -12.01 22.49
C THR A 444 -13.33 -12.94 21.28
N SER A 445 -13.47 -12.41 20.07
CA SER A 445 -13.39 -13.23 18.84
C SER A 445 -12.03 -13.86 18.62
N PHE A 446 -10.93 -13.18 18.99
CA PHE A 446 -9.57 -13.75 18.95
C PHE A 446 -9.42 -14.87 19.98
N LYS A 447 -9.91 -14.67 21.21
CA LYS A 447 -9.92 -15.71 22.25
C LYS A 447 -10.69 -16.95 21.83
N GLU A 448 -11.80 -16.79 21.13
CA GLU A 448 -12.61 -17.89 20.60
C GLU A 448 -12.03 -18.52 19.33
N GLY A 449 -10.96 -17.95 18.76
CA GLY A 449 -10.40 -18.36 17.47
C GLY A 449 -11.34 -18.11 16.29
N ALA A 450 -12.38 -17.29 16.47
CA ALA A 450 -13.36 -16.96 15.43
C ALA A 450 -12.84 -15.91 14.46
N ALA A 451 -12.05 -14.97 14.96
CA ALA A 451 -11.33 -13.99 14.17
C ALA A 451 -9.81 -14.19 14.33
N TYR A 452 -9.05 -13.85 13.30
CA TYR A 452 -7.59 -13.89 13.32
C TYR A 452 -7.01 -12.64 12.64
N ALA A 453 -6.26 -11.83 13.39
CA ALA A 453 -5.52 -10.70 12.86
C ALA A 453 -4.13 -11.13 12.41
N PHE A 454 -3.86 -11.04 11.11
CA PHE A 454 -2.56 -11.40 10.56
C PHE A 454 -1.51 -10.34 10.90
N PRO A 455 -0.31 -10.74 11.33
CA PRO A 455 0.77 -9.80 11.57
C PRO A 455 1.29 -9.23 10.25
N SER A 456 1.97 -8.08 10.35
CA SER A 456 2.52 -7.35 9.21
C SER A 456 3.34 -8.26 8.28
N GLY A 457 2.95 -8.33 7.01
CA GLY A 457 3.60 -9.15 5.99
C GLY A 457 3.09 -10.60 5.88
N GLN A 458 2.08 -10.97 6.66
CA GLN A 458 1.25 -12.16 6.44
C GLN A 458 -0.15 -11.73 5.97
N TYR A 459 -0.82 -12.61 5.23
CA TYR A 459 -2.12 -12.32 4.62
C TYR A 459 -3.04 -13.53 4.71
N SER A 460 -4.31 -13.29 5.03
CA SER A 460 -5.38 -14.28 5.08
C SER A 460 -5.52 -15.07 3.79
N SER A 461 -5.21 -14.44 2.65
CA SER A 461 -5.38 -15.03 1.33
C SER A 461 -4.62 -16.35 1.17
N GLY A 462 -3.46 -16.49 1.83
CA GLY A 462 -2.66 -17.73 1.79
C GLY A 462 -3.37 -18.93 2.40
N ASP A 463 -4.17 -18.71 3.45
CA ASP A 463 -4.96 -19.74 4.14
C ASP A 463 -6.40 -19.82 3.60
N GLN A 464 -6.98 -18.70 3.16
CA GLN A 464 -8.32 -18.65 2.58
C GLN A 464 -8.41 -19.47 1.30
N VAL A 465 -7.38 -19.42 0.44
CA VAL A 465 -7.32 -20.23 -0.77
C VAL A 465 -7.38 -21.73 -0.43
N LYS A 466 -6.97 -22.14 0.77
CA LYS A 466 -6.99 -23.53 1.25
C LYS A 466 -8.24 -23.86 2.07
N HIS A 467 -9.31 -23.06 1.92
CA HIS A 467 -10.57 -23.18 2.66
C HIS A 467 -10.45 -23.10 4.19
N ARG A 468 -9.41 -22.45 4.73
CA ARG A 468 -9.24 -22.28 6.18
C ARG A 468 -10.00 -21.09 6.75
N PHE A 469 -10.49 -20.21 5.88
CA PHE A 469 -11.28 -19.05 6.25
C PHE A 469 -12.62 -19.06 5.53
N ALA A 470 -13.69 -18.73 6.25
CA ALA A 470 -15.01 -18.51 5.62
C ALA A 470 -15.01 -17.18 4.86
N PHE A 471 -14.39 -16.16 5.44
CA PHE A 471 -14.16 -14.89 4.79
C PHE A 471 -12.98 -14.14 5.41
N SER A 472 -12.46 -13.16 4.69
CA SER A 472 -11.43 -12.27 5.21
C SER A 472 -11.52 -10.86 4.65
N ILE A 473 -10.96 -9.89 5.38
CA ILE A 473 -10.82 -8.51 4.94
C ILE A 473 -9.39 -8.27 4.48
N GLY A 474 -9.24 -7.87 3.21
CA GLY A 474 -7.95 -7.58 2.59
C GLY A 474 -8.01 -6.40 1.61
N SER A 475 -6.85 -5.94 1.14
CA SER A 475 -6.74 -4.78 0.24
C SER A 475 -7.28 -5.08 -1.17
N THR A 476 -7.85 -4.07 -1.84
CA THR A 476 -8.27 -4.17 -3.25
C THR A 476 -7.15 -4.56 -4.21
N ALA A 477 -5.90 -4.29 -3.85
CA ALA A 477 -4.73 -4.70 -4.64
C ALA A 477 -4.48 -6.22 -4.60
N GLY A 478 -5.10 -6.95 -3.66
CA GLY A 478 -4.87 -8.37 -3.39
C GLY A 478 -5.81 -9.35 -4.09
N TYR A 479 -6.67 -8.90 -5.03
CA TYR A 479 -7.71 -9.73 -5.67
C TYR A 479 -7.22 -11.12 -6.14
N SER A 480 -6.17 -11.14 -6.96
CA SER A 480 -5.63 -12.39 -7.54
C SER A 480 -4.93 -13.32 -6.56
N HIS A 481 -4.74 -12.90 -5.30
CA HIS A 481 -4.14 -13.74 -4.26
C HIS A 481 -5.19 -14.53 -3.48
N ASN A 482 -6.47 -14.21 -3.65
CA ASN A 482 -7.59 -14.79 -2.87
C ASN A 482 -8.22 -16.01 -3.53
N PHE A 483 -7.70 -16.45 -4.67
CA PHE A 483 -8.11 -17.67 -5.37
C PHE A 483 -6.92 -18.25 -6.12
N LYS A 484 -7.01 -19.52 -6.50
CA LYS A 484 -5.98 -20.13 -7.34
C LYS A 484 -6.13 -19.76 -8.81
N GLU A 485 -5.01 -19.54 -9.49
CA GLU A 485 -5.03 -19.42 -10.95
C GLU A 485 -5.54 -20.72 -11.59
N LYS A 486 -6.33 -20.60 -12.66
CA LYS A 486 -6.89 -21.75 -13.37
C LYS A 486 -5.80 -22.73 -13.80
N GLY A 487 -5.98 -24.02 -13.49
CA GLY A 487 -5.03 -25.08 -13.82
C GLY A 487 -3.75 -25.09 -12.98
N LYS A 488 -3.65 -24.26 -11.94
CA LYS A 488 -2.57 -24.36 -10.94
C LYS A 488 -2.95 -25.30 -9.81
N THR A 489 -1.95 -26.00 -9.31
CA THR A 489 -1.97 -26.79 -8.07
C THR A 489 -1.05 -26.13 -7.05
N GLN A 490 -1.24 -26.45 -5.78
CA GLN A 490 -0.31 -26.08 -4.71
C GLN A 490 0.28 -27.34 -4.10
N THR A 491 1.58 -27.34 -3.86
CA THR A 491 2.26 -28.44 -3.17
C THR A 491 2.51 -28.07 -1.73
N ILE A 492 2.08 -28.92 -0.81
CA ILE A 492 2.15 -28.70 0.63
C ILE A 492 2.91 -29.85 1.27
N PHE A 493 3.85 -29.54 2.15
CA PHE A 493 4.44 -30.51 3.05
C PHE A 493 3.85 -30.36 4.44
N LYS A 494 3.36 -31.45 5.01
CA LYS A 494 2.64 -31.44 6.29
C LYS A 494 3.14 -32.53 7.23
N ASP A 495 3.31 -32.17 8.50
CA ASP A 495 3.60 -33.10 9.57
C ASP A 495 2.40 -33.21 10.51
N SER A 496 1.80 -34.40 10.57
CA SER A 496 0.56 -34.63 11.33
C SER A 496 0.77 -34.72 12.84
N LEU A 497 2.00 -34.85 13.32
CA LEU A 497 2.31 -34.97 14.75
C LEU A 497 2.46 -33.61 15.40
N THR A 498 3.04 -32.66 14.67
CA THR A 498 3.34 -31.29 15.13
C THR A 498 2.37 -30.26 14.58
N ASN A 499 1.51 -30.65 13.62
CA ASN A 499 0.69 -29.75 12.80
C ASN A 499 1.53 -28.70 12.05
N PHE A 500 2.79 -29.02 11.77
CA PHE A 500 3.64 -28.20 10.92
C PHE A 500 3.18 -28.34 9.46
N GLU A 501 3.14 -27.24 8.75
CA GLU A 501 2.84 -27.20 7.33
C GLU A 501 3.69 -26.14 6.63
N ILE A 502 4.13 -26.44 5.41
CA ILE A 502 4.82 -25.49 4.56
C ILE A 502 4.35 -25.61 3.12
N ASP A 503 4.02 -24.46 2.54
CA ASP A 503 3.64 -24.32 1.15
C ASP A 503 4.89 -24.11 0.28
N VAL A 504 5.08 -24.99 -0.69
CA VAL A 504 6.21 -24.99 -1.62
C VAL A 504 6.22 -23.75 -2.51
N ASP A 505 5.04 -23.25 -2.88
CA ASP A 505 4.89 -22.09 -3.75
C ASP A 505 5.05 -20.77 -2.97
N SER A 506 5.12 -20.83 -1.64
CA SER A 506 5.41 -19.68 -0.79
C SER A 506 6.91 -19.30 -0.79
N ARG A 507 7.21 -18.00 -0.73
CA ARG A 507 8.59 -17.50 -0.80
C ARG A 507 9.48 -17.99 0.35
N ALA A 508 8.91 -18.27 1.52
CA ALA A 508 9.59 -18.76 2.72
C ALA A 508 9.58 -20.30 2.85
N GLY A 509 9.47 -21.00 1.71
CA GLY A 509 9.18 -22.42 1.65
C GLY A 509 10.36 -23.38 1.48
N VAL A 510 9.99 -24.59 1.07
CA VAL A 510 10.85 -25.68 0.62
C VAL A 510 11.70 -25.23 -0.57
N LYS A 511 12.98 -25.60 -0.58
CA LYS A 511 13.96 -25.27 -1.62
C LYS A 511 14.54 -26.55 -2.21
N VAL A 512 14.80 -26.53 -3.52
CA VAL A 512 15.60 -27.56 -4.19
C VAL A 512 16.97 -26.96 -4.49
N PHE A 513 18.02 -27.75 -4.29
CA PHE A 513 19.35 -27.36 -4.74
C PHE A 513 19.41 -27.36 -6.27
N GLY A 514 19.85 -26.25 -6.83
CA GLY A 514 20.19 -26.14 -8.24
C GLY A 514 21.60 -26.64 -8.49
N LYS A 515 21.84 -27.18 -9.69
CA LYS A 515 23.20 -27.22 -10.22
C LYS A 515 23.68 -25.78 -10.40
N ARG A 516 24.94 -25.51 -10.04
CA ARG A 516 25.64 -24.28 -10.42
C ARG A 516 25.44 -24.11 -11.92
N SER A 517 24.75 -23.06 -12.37
CA SER A 517 24.45 -22.91 -13.80
C SER A 517 25.75 -23.02 -14.60
N ASP A 518 25.84 -23.97 -15.54
CA ASP A 518 27.04 -24.20 -16.35
C ASP A 518 27.45 -22.98 -17.21
N LYS A 519 26.66 -21.92 -17.20
CA LYS A 519 26.97 -20.63 -17.81
C LYS A 519 27.72 -19.75 -16.82
N LYS A 520 28.97 -20.11 -16.50
CA LYS A 520 29.94 -19.06 -16.17
C LYS A 520 29.86 -18.03 -17.31
N PRO A 521 29.67 -16.73 -17.02
CA PRO A 521 29.67 -15.72 -18.06
C PRO A 521 30.96 -15.87 -18.88
N ASP A 522 30.84 -15.92 -20.22
CA ASP A 522 31.99 -16.05 -21.12
C ASP A 522 32.93 -14.86 -20.90
N LYS A 523 34.14 -15.14 -20.38
CA LYS A 523 35.16 -14.14 -20.07
C LYS A 523 35.45 -13.22 -21.26
N ASN A 524 35.30 -13.72 -22.49
CA ASN A 524 35.63 -12.97 -23.70
C ASN A 524 34.52 -12.02 -24.17
N LYS A 525 33.29 -12.09 -23.61
CA LYS A 525 32.14 -11.25 -24.02
C LYS A 525 31.84 -10.09 -23.06
N LEU A 526 32.68 -9.83 -22.05
CA LEU A 526 32.31 -8.99 -20.89
C LEU A 526 33.36 -7.91 -20.58
N LYS A 527 32.93 -6.64 -20.46
CA LYS A 527 33.75 -5.47 -20.06
C LYS A 527 33.71 -5.23 -18.53
N GLU A 528 34.66 -4.44 -18.00
CA GLU A 528 34.95 -3.99 -16.60
C GLU A 528 33.83 -4.03 -15.54
N LYS A 529 32.55 -3.86 -15.89
CA LYS A 529 31.42 -3.94 -14.96
C LYS A 529 31.18 -5.36 -14.40
N TYR A 530 31.90 -6.37 -14.88
CA TYR A 530 31.67 -7.78 -14.56
C TYR A 530 32.68 -8.44 -13.62
N ASP A 531 33.78 -7.78 -13.22
CA ASP A 531 34.71 -8.39 -12.25
C ASP A 531 34.05 -8.64 -10.89
N ALA A 532 33.21 -7.72 -10.44
CA ALA A 532 32.36 -7.91 -9.26
C ALA A 532 31.40 -9.09 -9.43
N LYS A 533 30.84 -9.28 -10.63
CA LYS A 533 29.92 -10.37 -10.95
C LYS A 533 30.64 -11.71 -11.04
N LEU A 534 31.86 -11.73 -11.58
CA LEU A 534 32.71 -12.91 -11.63
C LEU A 534 33.12 -13.31 -10.21
N ALA A 535 33.49 -12.34 -9.36
CA ALA A 535 33.77 -12.55 -7.95
C ALA A 535 32.53 -13.04 -7.16
N GLU A 536 31.33 -12.53 -7.47
CA GLU A 536 30.05 -13.09 -6.96
C GLU A 536 29.96 -14.59 -7.30
N TYR A 537 30.11 -14.97 -8.58
CA TYR A 537 30.03 -16.36 -9.03
C TYR A 537 31.14 -17.28 -8.49
N GLU A 538 32.33 -16.75 -8.22
CA GLU A 538 33.43 -17.50 -7.61
C GLU A 538 33.20 -17.76 -6.12
N ASN A 539 32.54 -16.83 -5.44
CA ASN A 539 32.17 -16.97 -4.03
C ASN A 539 30.83 -17.71 -3.83
N THR A 540 30.05 -17.98 -4.88
CA THR A 540 28.84 -18.82 -4.78
C THR A 540 29.22 -20.25 -4.45
N ILE A 541 28.70 -20.75 -3.33
CA ILE A 541 28.84 -22.13 -2.89
C ILE A 541 27.78 -23.00 -3.56
N ILE A 542 26.54 -22.52 -3.60
CA ILE A 542 25.40 -23.26 -4.14
C ILE A 542 24.26 -22.32 -4.56
N THR A 543 23.34 -22.83 -5.38
CA THR A 543 22.07 -22.18 -5.69
C THR A 543 20.92 -23.02 -5.14
N PHE A 544 19.89 -22.39 -4.60
CA PHE A 544 18.64 -23.08 -4.29
C PHE A 544 17.43 -22.23 -4.66
N GLY A 545 16.32 -22.86 -5.01
CA GLY A 545 15.10 -22.17 -5.41
C GLY A 545 13.82 -22.90 -5.02
N GLY A 546 12.72 -22.16 -5.01
CA GLY A 546 11.36 -22.69 -4.93
C GLY A 546 10.49 -21.95 -5.95
N GLY A 547 9.75 -22.69 -6.78
CA GLY A 547 9.03 -22.11 -7.91
C GLY A 547 9.97 -21.53 -8.98
N LYS A 548 9.72 -20.31 -9.48
CA LYS A 548 10.44 -19.73 -10.64
C LYS A 548 11.78 -19.04 -10.34
N PHE A 549 12.19 -18.92 -9.07
CA PHE A 549 13.36 -18.11 -8.68
C PHE A 549 14.46 -18.97 -8.05
N LEU A 550 15.70 -18.78 -8.50
CA LEU A 550 16.91 -19.35 -7.92
C LEU A 550 17.66 -18.25 -7.17
N ASN A 551 18.02 -18.52 -5.91
CA ASN A 551 18.82 -17.64 -5.08
C ASN A 551 20.22 -18.22 -4.92
N ASN A 552 21.25 -17.37 -4.91
CA ASN A 552 22.62 -17.80 -4.66
C ASN A 552 22.88 -17.85 -3.15
N VAL A 553 23.75 -18.78 -2.75
CA VAL A 553 24.37 -18.81 -1.43
C VAL A 553 25.86 -18.61 -1.60
N TYR A 554 26.39 -17.52 -1.06
CA TYR A 554 27.80 -17.20 -1.09
C TYR A 554 28.53 -17.67 0.17
N LYS A 555 29.87 -17.72 0.08
CA LYS A 555 30.76 -17.95 1.22
C LYS A 555 30.52 -16.94 2.33
N SER A 556 30.76 -17.35 3.57
CA SER A 556 30.59 -16.50 4.76
C SER A 556 31.43 -15.22 4.70
N THR A 557 32.59 -15.30 4.04
CA THR A 557 33.52 -14.18 3.84
C THR A 557 33.09 -13.20 2.75
N PHE A 558 32.05 -13.51 1.97
CA PHE A 558 31.61 -12.67 0.86
C PHE A 558 30.91 -11.41 1.37
N LYS A 559 31.25 -10.25 0.78
CA LYS A 559 30.73 -8.93 1.20
C LYS A 559 29.71 -8.32 0.23
N GLY A 560 29.23 -9.08 -0.75
CA GLY A 560 28.21 -8.64 -1.73
C GLY A 560 26.97 -9.54 -1.76
N GLY A 561 26.24 -9.49 -2.87
CA GLY A 561 25.05 -10.31 -3.15
C GLY A 561 23.78 -9.49 -3.29
N GLY A 562 22.78 -10.04 -3.99
CA GLY A 562 21.47 -9.40 -4.16
C GLY A 562 20.58 -9.50 -2.91
N GLU A 563 19.49 -8.73 -2.89
CA GLU A 563 18.50 -8.72 -1.79
C GLU A 563 17.95 -10.11 -1.44
N TYR A 564 17.84 -10.99 -2.43
CA TYR A 564 17.29 -12.34 -2.29
C TYR A 564 18.36 -13.43 -2.15
N ASP A 565 19.64 -13.07 -2.21
CA ASP A 565 20.73 -14.00 -2.02
C ASP A 565 21.07 -14.18 -0.54
N TYR A 566 21.82 -15.23 -0.24
CA TYR A 566 22.24 -15.60 1.10
C TYR A 566 23.75 -15.74 1.18
N LYS A 567 24.27 -15.71 2.41
CA LYS A 567 25.62 -16.12 2.75
C LYS A 567 25.53 -17.29 3.72
N SER A 568 26.47 -18.23 3.65
CA SER A 568 26.66 -19.15 4.77
C SER A 568 26.98 -18.33 6.03
N LYS A 569 26.55 -18.83 7.18
CA LYS A 569 26.70 -18.07 8.44
C LYS A 569 28.17 -17.91 8.85
N ASP A 570 28.98 -18.93 8.62
CA ASP A 570 30.38 -19.01 9.02
C ASP A 570 31.12 -20.11 8.23
N THR A 571 32.42 -20.26 8.49
CA THR A 571 33.29 -21.24 7.83
C THR A 571 32.84 -22.69 8.06
N THR A 572 32.22 -23.01 9.21
CA THR A 572 31.68 -24.36 9.45
C THR A 572 30.54 -24.68 8.48
N ASN A 573 29.72 -23.68 8.18
CA ASN A 573 28.65 -23.82 7.21
C ASN A 573 29.18 -23.85 5.76
N ASP A 574 30.26 -23.13 5.45
CA ASP A 574 30.98 -23.25 4.16
C ASP A 574 31.43 -24.69 3.90
N GLU A 575 32.02 -25.33 4.91
CA GLU A 575 32.46 -26.72 4.83
C GLU A 575 31.30 -27.71 4.66
N MET A 576 30.18 -27.47 5.34
CA MET A 576 28.96 -28.28 5.18
C MET A 576 28.45 -28.24 3.75
N PHE A 577 28.40 -27.06 3.13
CA PHE A 577 28.02 -26.96 1.72
C PHE A 577 29.01 -27.67 0.79
N ALA A 578 30.32 -27.54 1.04
CA ALA A 578 31.32 -28.27 0.27
C ALA A 578 31.17 -29.80 0.40
N LYS A 579 30.79 -30.29 1.59
CA LYS A 579 30.46 -31.69 1.84
C LYS A 579 29.24 -32.14 1.01
N LEU A 580 28.15 -31.37 1.04
CA LEU A 580 26.94 -31.66 0.25
C LEU A 580 27.22 -31.65 -1.27
N ALA A 581 28.05 -30.71 -1.73
CA ALA A 581 28.39 -30.59 -3.16
C ALA A 581 29.24 -31.74 -3.70
N LYS A 582 30.10 -32.35 -2.87
CA LYS A 582 30.96 -33.49 -3.25
C LYS A 582 30.19 -34.76 -3.61
N ASP A 583 28.94 -34.91 -3.16
CA ASP A 583 28.10 -36.09 -3.44
C ASP A 583 27.55 -36.14 -4.88
N GLY A 584 27.71 -35.07 -5.67
CA GLY A 584 27.37 -35.04 -7.10
C GLY A 584 25.88 -35.08 -7.46
N LYS A 585 24.98 -35.33 -6.50
CA LYS A 585 23.52 -35.45 -6.69
C LYS A 585 22.72 -34.36 -5.95
N LEU A 586 23.24 -33.13 -5.91
CA LEU A 586 22.57 -32.02 -5.21
C LEU A 586 21.11 -31.83 -5.63
N ASN A 587 20.78 -32.01 -6.91
CA ASN A 587 19.40 -31.91 -7.40
C ASN A 587 18.44 -32.99 -6.87
N SER A 588 18.93 -34.03 -6.19
CA SER A 588 18.10 -35.01 -5.47
C SER A 588 17.90 -34.65 -3.99
N TYR A 589 18.35 -33.48 -3.54
CA TYR A 589 18.24 -33.05 -2.15
C TYR A 589 17.07 -32.09 -1.98
N LEU A 590 16.18 -32.41 -1.06
CA LEU A 590 15.10 -31.53 -0.64
C LEU A 590 15.60 -30.70 0.55
N SER A 591 15.39 -29.38 0.53
CA SER A 591 15.78 -28.52 1.65
C SER A 591 14.57 -27.78 2.21
N ILE A 592 14.50 -27.64 3.52
CA ILE A 592 13.49 -26.80 4.19
C ILE A 592 14.22 -25.75 5.01
N SER A 593 13.97 -24.47 4.71
CA SER A 593 14.57 -23.33 5.40
C SER A 593 13.60 -22.68 6.38
N PHE A 594 14.05 -22.43 7.59
CA PHE A 594 13.30 -21.75 8.65
C PHE A 594 14.00 -20.45 9.04
N GLU A 595 13.29 -19.32 9.01
CA GLU A 595 13.80 -18.08 9.60
C GLU A 595 13.85 -18.24 11.12
N LYS A 596 15.01 -18.03 11.72
CA LYS A 596 15.26 -18.33 13.14
C LYS A 596 14.33 -17.57 14.09
N SER A 597 14.02 -16.31 13.76
CA SER A 597 13.09 -15.46 14.49
C SER A 597 11.64 -16.00 14.50
N ARG A 598 11.30 -16.90 13.57
CA ARG A 598 9.95 -17.46 13.38
C ARG A 598 9.82 -18.92 13.84
N ILE A 599 10.85 -19.47 14.47
CA ILE A 599 10.81 -20.84 15.02
C ILE A 599 10.05 -20.81 16.35
N THR A 600 8.72 -20.78 16.24
CA THR A 600 7.78 -20.78 17.36
C THR A 600 6.59 -21.70 17.05
N GLY A 601 5.75 -22.00 18.05
CA GLY A 601 4.54 -22.80 17.85
C GLY A 601 4.81 -24.16 17.18
N ASN A 602 4.04 -24.48 16.13
CA ASN A 602 4.17 -25.75 15.40
C ASN A 602 5.49 -25.88 14.63
N VAL A 603 6.05 -24.76 14.13
CA VAL A 603 7.38 -24.74 13.50
C VAL A 603 8.45 -25.13 14.51
N GLY A 604 8.38 -24.56 15.73
CA GLY A 604 9.27 -24.91 16.84
C GLY A 604 9.24 -26.40 17.16
N LYS A 605 8.05 -26.98 17.33
CA LYS A 605 7.86 -28.42 17.57
C LYS A 605 8.48 -29.29 16.48
N TYR A 606 8.30 -28.91 15.21
CA TYR A 606 8.87 -29.67 14.09
C TYR A 606 10.39 -29.53 14.01
N VAL A 607 10.93 -28.33 14.26
CA VAL A 607 12.38 -28.11 14.35
C VAL A 607 12.99 -28.93 15.49
N GLU A 608 12.40 -28.95 16.68
CA GLU A 608 12.85 -29.78 17.81
C GLU A 608 12.87 -31.27 17.46
N LYS A 609 11.87 -31.75 16.73
CA LYS A 609 11.82 -33.12 16.21
C LYS A 609 12.98 -33.41 15.27
N LEU A 610 13.25 -32.53 14.30
CA LEU A 610 14.39 -32.67 13.38
C LEU A 610 15.73 -32.66 14.12
N GLU A 611 15.88 -31.82 15.15
CA GLU A 611 17.06 -31.85 16.04
C GLU A 611 17.21 -33.20 16.77
N GLY A 612 16.11 -33.78 17.23
CA GLY A 612 16.09 -35.12 17.83
C GLY A 612 16.60 -36.20 16.87
N ILE A 613 16.13 -36.17 15.61
CA ILE A 613 16.57 -37.09 14.56
C ILE A 613 18.07 -36.91 14.28
N LEU A 614 18.54 -35.66 14.15
CA LEU A 614 19.96 -35.35 13.92
C LEU A 614 20.88 -35.82 15.05
N LYS A 615 20.42 -35.78 16.31
CA LYS A 615 21.20 -36.26 17.46
C LYS A 615 21.36 -37.78 17.46
N ASN A 616 20.36 -38.51 17.00
CA ASN A 616 20.34 -39.97 16.98
C ASN A 616 20.97 -40.56 15.71
N GLN A 617 21.34 -39.73 14.74
CA GLN A 617 21.99 -40.15 13.51
C GLN A 617 23.51 -40.18 13.69
N GLU A 618 24.18 -41.24 13.22
CA GLU A 618 25.63 -41.33 13.22
C GLU A 618 26.25 -40.22 12.35
N LYS A 619 26.99 -39.32 13.00
CA LYS A 619 27.70 -38.24 12.31
C LYS A 619 28.80 -38.82 11.43
N ASN A 620 28.82 -38.44 10.15
CA ASN A 620 29.82 -38.83 9.14
C ASN A 620 29.77 -40.26 8.62
N SER A 621 28.65 -40.98 8.80
CA SER A 621 28.40 -42.22 8.06
C SER A 621 27.98 -41.94 6.62
N SER A 622 28.31 -42.84 5.69
CA SER A 622 27.81 -42.82 4.30
C SER A 622 26.28 -42.97 4.21
N THR A 623 25.63 -43.34 5.31
CA THR A 623 24.17 -43.49 5.46
C THR A 623 23.48 -42.23 6.01
N GLN A 624 24.21 -41.12 6.25
CA GLN A 624 23.59 -39.88 6.71
C GLN A 624 22.68 -39.28 5.61
N GLU A 625 21.39 -39.17 5.92
CA GLU A 625 20.34 -38.67 5.03
C GLU A 625 19.79 -37.29 5.42
N LEU A 626 19.99 -36.84 6.67
CA LEU A 626 19.58 -35.52 7.15
C LEU A 626 20.80 -34.68 7.53
N PHE A 627 20.84 -33.45 7.02
CA PHE A 627 21.88 -32.47 7.34
C PHE A 627 21.27 -31.15 7.79
N LYS A 628 22.08 -30.36 8.51
CA LYS A 628 21.71 -29.03 9.00
C LYS A 628 22.84 -28.04 8.72
N TYR A 629 22.46 -26.84 8.30
CA TYR A 629 23.34 -25.68 8.25
C TYR A 629 22.57 -24.39 8.49
N SER A 630 23.28 -23.28 8.58
CA SER A 630 22.73 -21.94 8.74
C SER A 630 23.23 -21.00 7.66
N ILE A 631 22.34 -20.13 7.23
CA ILE A 631 22.60 -19.04 6.28
C ILE A 631 22.09 -17.73 6.86
N VAL A 632 22.59 -16.61 6.34
CA VAL A 632 22.13 -15.26 6.63
C VAL A 632 21.79 -14.54 5.33
N SER A 633 20.91 -13.54 5.35
CA SER A 633 20.66 -12.73 4.15
C SER A 633 21.95 -12.03 3.70
N ALA A 634 22.15 -11.94 2.38
CA ALA A 634 23.35 -11.31 1.83
C ALA A 634 23.44 -9.81 2.19
N VAL A 635 22.28 -9.15 2.29
CA VAL A 635 22.14 -7.70 2.52
C VAL A 635 21.84 -7.32 3.97
N ASP A 636 21.34 -8.25 4.80
CA ASP A 636 20.97 -8.03 6.21
C ASP A 636 21.36 -9.27 7.05
N ASP A 637 22.55 -9.24 7.64
CA ASP A 637 23.11 -10.36 8.41
C ASP A 637 22.32 -10.71 9.68
N LYS A 638 21.39 -9.84 10.11
CA LYS A 638 20.49 -10.10 11.24
C LYS A 638 19.41 -11.14 10.92
N LYS A 639 19.14 -11.38 9.64
CA LYS A 639 18.17 -12.41 9.21
C LYS A 639 18.87 -13.75 9.03
N GLU A 640 18.87 -14.53 10.09
CA GLU A 640 19.41 -15.89 10.12
C GLU A 640 18.33 -16.93 9.76
N TYR A 641 18.70 -17.91 8.94
CA TYR A 641 17.89 -19.06 8.60
C TYR A 641 18.63 -20.36 8.95
N VAL A 642 17.88 -21.34 9.45
CA VAL A 642 18.34 -22.72 9.65
C VAL A 642 17.76 -23.56 8.52
N VAL A 643 18.61 -24.34 7.84
CA VAL A 643 18.20 -25.18 6.72
C VAL A 643 18.44 -26.64 7.05
N TYR A 644 17.40 -27.45 6.86
CA TYR A 644 17.45 -28.90 6.96
C TYR A 644 17.44 -29.49 5.55
N VAL A 645 18.37 -30.40 5.27
CA VAL A 645 18.53 -31.03 3.97
C VAL A 645 18.28 -32.53 4.08
N PHE A 646 17.36 -33.00 3.26
CA PHE A 646 16.98 -34.40 3.12
C PHE A 646 17.60 -34.95 1.83
N LYS A 647 18.68 -35.71 1.97
CA LYS A 647 19.44 -36.31 0.87
C LYS A 647 18.65 -37.44 0.20
N GLY A 648 18.48 -37.37 -1.12
CA GLY A 648 17.90 -38.44 -1.93
C GLY A 648 16.38 -38.46 -2.00
N TYR A 649 15.70 -37.43 -1.47
CA TYR A 649 14.25 -37.37 -1.43
C TYR A 649 13.60 -36.53 -2.54
N GLN A 650 14.33 -35.62 -3.19
CA GLN A 650 13.78 -34.81 -4.28
C GLN A 650 13.80 -35.58 -5.61
N ASP A 651 12.72 -35.45 -6.39
CA ASP A 651 12.70 -35.84 -7.80
C ASP A 651 13.63 -34.91 -8.60
N SER A 652 14.80 -35.45 -8.95
CA SER A 652 15.85 -34.76 -9.68
C SER A 652 15.44 -34.27 -11.09
N SER A 653 14.32 -34.74 -11.63
CA SER A 653 13.75 -34.26 -12.91
C SER A 653 12.98 -32.94 -12.77
N LYS A 654 12.65 -32.54 -11.54
CA LYS A 654 11.89 -31.32 -11.23
C LYS A 654 12.84 -30.27 -10.64
N GLU A 655 13.61 -29.63 -11.51
CA GLU A 655 14.66 -28.68 -11.09
C GLU A 655 14.15 -27.44 -10.34
N THR A 656 12.88 -27.08 -10.49
CA THR A 656 12.30 -25.83 -9.97
C THR A 656 11.06 -26.02 -9.10
N ASN A 657 10.51 -27.23 -9.02
CA ASN A 657 9.33 -27.51 -8.20
C ASN A 657 9.65 -28.62 -7.19
N PRO A 658 9.78 -28.31 -5.89
CA PRO A 658 10.04 -29.31 -4.86
C PRO A 658 8.98 -30.40 -4.84
N THR A 659 9.36 -31.61 -5.22
CA THR A 659 8.50 -32.80 -5.25
C THR A 659 9.28 -34.00 -4.78
N LEU A 660 8.69 -34.79 -3.89
CA LEU A 660 9.26 -36.03 -3.42
C LEU A 660 9.36 -37.05 -4.54
N LEU A 661 10.50 -37.73 -4.60
CA LEU A 661 10.69 -38.93 -5.39
C LEU A 661 9.66 -39.98 -4.97
N ALA A 662 8.85 -40.46 -5.92
CA ALA A 662 7.71 -41.32 -5.65
C ALA A 662 8.08 -42.56 -4.81
N SER A 663 9.23 -43.18 -5.10
CA SER A 663 9.72 -44.37 -4.38
C SER A 663 10.17 -44.09 -2.94
N LYS A 664 10.30 -42.83 -2.53
CA LYS A 664 10.78 -42.41 -1.21
C LYS A 664 9.70 -41.75 -0.35
N GLN A 665 8.47 -41.61 -0.83
CA GLN A 665 7.40 -40.92 -0.08
C GLN A 665 7.06 -41.61 1.25
N ASN A 666 6.92 -42.95 1.25
CA ASN A 666 6.62 -43.69 2.47
C ASN A 666 7.78 -43.65 3.47
N ASP A 667 9.01 -43.86 3.00
CA ASP A 667 10.22 -43.76 3.81
C ASP A 667 10.39 -42.35 4.42
N PHE A 668 10.09 -41.31 3.65
CA PHE A 668 10.12 -39.92 4.13
C PHE A 668 9.07 -39.65 5.21
N LYS A 669 7.86 -40.17 5.02
CA LYS A 669 6.79 -40.12 6.02
C LYS A 669 7.17 -40.90 7.28
N GLU A 670 7.73 -42.10 7.17
CA GLU A 670 8.07 -42.89 8.35
C GLU A 670 9.21 -42.24 9.17
N LYS A 671 10.26 -41.75 8.49
CA LYS A 671 11.42 -41.15 9.16
C LYS A 671 11.15 -39.74 9.70
N TYR A 672 10.45 -38.90 8.94
CA TYR A 672 10.32 -37.47 9.25
C TYR A 672 8.88 -37.05 9.54
N SER A 673 7.90 -37.97 9.43
CA SER A 673 6.44 -37.74 9.53
C SER A 673 5.91 -36.61 8.66
N LEU A 674 6.64 -36.29 7.60
CA LEU A 674 6.29 -35.28 6.62
C LEU A 674 5.67 -35.96 5.39
N THR A 675 4.47 -35.54 5.01
CA THR A 675 3.78 -35.99 3.81
C THR A 675 3.68 -34.86 2.80
N GLN A 676 3.81 -35.19 1.52
CA GLN A 676 3.50 -34.26 0.44
C GLN A 676 2.03 -34.40 0.02
N GLU A 677 1.32 -33.28 0.03
CA GLU A 677 -0.04 -33.14 -0.49
C GLU A 677 -0.04 -32.22 -1.71
N ILE A 678 -0.82 -32.57 -2.74
CA ILE A 678 -1.02 -31.72 -3.92
C ILE A 678 -2.48 -31.30 -3.93
N LEU A 679 -2.75 -30.04 -3.64
CA LEU A 679 -4.09 -29.48 -3.67
C LEU A 679 -4.41 -29.00 -5.09
N SER A 680 -5.59 -29.38 -5.59
CA SER A 680 -6.09 -29.06 -6.93
C SER A 680 -7.49 -28.44 -6.87
N ASP A 681 -8.35 -28.66 -7.88
CA ASP A 681 -9.64 -27.99 -8.08
C ASP A 681 -10.55 -27.95 -6.85
N THR A 682 -10.67 -29.04 -6.09
CA THR A 682 -11.55 -29.09 -4.90
C THR A 682 -10.83 -28.88 -3.57
N GLY A 683 -9.50 -28.74 -3.61
CA GLY A 683 -8.65 -28.48 -2.45
C GLY A 683 -8.29 -27.00 -2.31
N LEU A 684 -8.60 -26.19 -3.33
CA LEU A 684 -8.23 -24.79 -3.43
C LEU A 684 -9.40 -23.97 -3.98
N LEU A 685 -9.63 -22.79 -3.39
CA LEU A 685 -10.66 -21.86 -3.80
C LEU A 685 -10.44 -21.36 -5.24
N ASN A 686 -11.41 -21.62 -6.11
CA ASN A 686 -11.43 -21.16 -7.50
C ASN A 686 -11.96 -19.72 -7.60
N GLU A 687 -11.62 -19.02 -8.69
CA GLU A 687 -12.03 -17.62 -8.91
C GLU A 687 -13.55 -17.44 -8.88
N ASN A 688 -14.32 -18.39 -9.43
CA ASN A 688 -15.79 -18.38 -9.45
C ASN A 688 -16.44 -18.69 -8.09
N GLU A 689 -15.68 -19.28 -7.17
CA GLU A 689 -16.11 -19.59 -5.80
C GLU A 689 -15.78 -18.45 -4.82
N LEU A 690 -14.96 -17.49 -5.22
CA LEU A 690 -14.73 -16.27 -4.46
C LEU A 690 -15.89 -15.29 -4.68
N LEU A 691 -16.59 -14.92 -3.61
CA LEU A 691 -17.54 -13.81 -3.61
C LEU A 691 -16.84 -12.56 -3.05
N SER A 692 -16.84 -11.47 -3.82
CA SER A 692 -16.34 -10.17 -3.36
C SER A 692 -17.48 -9.34 -2.80
N TYR A 693 -17.33 -8.82 -1.58
CA TYR A 693 -18.36 -8.06 -0.88
C TYR A 693 -17.77 -6.80 -0.23
N PRO A 694 -18.54 -5.70 -0.08
CA PRO A 694 -18.10 -4.54 0.72
C PRO A 694 -17.70 -4.97 2.14
N THR A 695 -16.64 -4.39 2.69
CA THR A 695 -16.36 -4.55 4.13
C THR A 695 -17.44 -3.86 4.97
N PRO A 696 -17.64 -4.29 6.23
CA PRO A 696 -18.52 -3.58 7.13
C PRO A 696 -18.18 -2.09 7.20
N GLY A 697 -19.17 -1.25 6.93
CA GLY A 697 -19.04 0.21 7.02
C GLY A 697 -19.61 0.77 8.33
N LYS A 698 -20.26 -0.05 9.13
CA LYS A 698 -20.83 0.33 10.42
C LYS A 698 -20.14 -0.41 11.56
N TRP A 699 -20.15 0.19 12.76
CA TRP A 699 -19.82 -0.56 13.97
C TRP A 699 -20.99 -1.46 14.37
N GLU A 700 -22.16 -0.86 14.56
CA GLU A 700 -23.44 -1.53 14.85
C GLU A 700 -24.51 -1.12 13.83
N PRO A 701 -25.58 -1.93 13.64
CA PRO A 701 -26.64 -1.63 12.66
C PRO A 701 -27.28 -0.25 12.84
N LYS A 702 -27.40 0.19 14.10
CA LYS A 702 -27.97 1.48 14.50
C LYS A 702 -27.12 2.69 14.09
N ASN A 703 -25.83 2.50 13.76
CA ASN A 703 -25.01 3.60 13.28
C ASN A 703 -25.54 4.10 11.93
N GLN A 704 -25.67 5.42 11.82
CA GLN A 704 -26.30 6.08 10.69
C GLN A 704 -25.35 6.24 9.49
N LYS A 705 -24.05 6.35 9.76
CA LYS A 705 -23.02 6.53 8.73
C LYS A 705 -22.41 5.20 8.33
N VAL A 706 -22.20 5.05 7.03
CA VAL A 706 -21.43 3.97 6.41
C VAL A 706 -20.05 4.52 6.10
N VAL A 707 -19.03 4.02 6.79
CA VAL A 707 -17.64 4.44 6.63
C VAL A 707 -16.94 3.51 5.65
N THR A 708 -16.33 4.09 4.61
CA THR A 708 -15.40 3.39 3.72
C THR A 708 -13.98 3.73 4.14
N TYR A 709 -13.17 2.71 4.42
CA TYR A 709 -11.75 2.91 4.66
C TYR A 709 -11.06 3.31 3.36
N VAL A 710 -10.28 4.39 3.38
CA VAL A 710 -9.50 4.84 2.24
C VAL A 710 -8.04 4.78 2.60
N GLN A 711 -7.29 4.00 1.81
CA GLN A 711 -5.85 3.85 1.92
C GLN A 711 -5.20 3.86 0.55
N GLY A 712 -3.87 3.91 0.52
CA GLY A 712 -3.07 3.89 -0.69
C GLY A 712 -2.20 5.13 -0.84
N PRO A 713 -1.15 5.08 -1.66
CA PRO A 713 -0.23 6.18 -1.77
C PRO A 713 -0.87 7.36 -2.51
N SER A 714 -0.26 8.51 -2.34
CA SER A 714 -0.55 9.70 -3.13
C SER A 714 0.66 10.07 -3.97
N LEU A 715 0.43 10.84 -5.02
CA LEU A 715 1.51 11.49 -5.74
C LEU A 715 1.83 12.82 -5.06
N ILE A 716 3.08 12.98 -4.65
CA ILE A 716 3.55 14.11 -3.84
C ILE A 716 4.77 14.75 -4.53
N GLY A 717 4.78 16.07 -4.62
CA GLY A 717 5.86 16.85 -5.23
C GLY A 717 6.93 17.27 -4.22
N VAL A 718 8.18 17.28 -4.67
CA VAL A 718 9.35 17.72 -3.91
C VAL A 718 9.97 18.93 -4.62
N LYS A 719 10.11 20.05 -3.91
CA LYS A 719 10.78 21.27 -4.42
C LYS A 719 12.22 20.92 -4.78
N ALA A 720 12.70 21.36 -5.94
CA ALA A 720 14.07 21.15 -6.40
C ALA A 720 14.74 22.49 -6.76
N ASN A 721 14.49 22.96 -7.97
CA ASN A 721 14.83 24.27 -8.54
C ASN A 721 13.69 24.66 -9.49
N GLU A 722 13.61 25.92 -9.93
CA GLU A 722 12.48 26.40 -10.75
C GLU A 722 12.26 25.59 -12.04
N ALA A 723 13.33 25.22 -12.73
CA ALA A 723 13.24 24.48 -13.99
C ALA A 723 12.68 23.06 -13.78
N ASP A 724 13.16 22.37 -12.75
CA ASP A 724 12.70 21.03 -12.40
C ASP A 724 11.32 21.03 -11.74
N ASP A 725 10.97 22.08 -10.99
CA ASP A 725 9.64 22.26 -10.39
C ASP A 725 8.58 22.44 -11.51
N ASP A 726 8.86 23.25 -12.53
CA ASP A 726 7.99 23.43 -13.70
C ASP A 726 7.88 22.15 -14.53
N ALA A 727 8.99 21.47 -14.81
CA ALA A 727 8.99 20.21 -15.56
C ALA A 727 8.25 19.09 -14.80
N THR A 728 8.35 19.07 -13.46
CA THR A 728 7.60 18.15 -12.59
C THR A 728 6.10 18.36 -12.75
N ARG A 729 5.65 19.62 -12.67
CA ARG A 729 4.25 19.99 -12.86
C ARG A 729 3.75 19.66 -14.27
N ALA A 730 4.58 19.82 -15.30
CA ALA A 730 4.27 19.43 -16.67
C ALA A 730 3.94 17.94 -16.81
N PHE A 731 4.76 17.07 -16.20
CA PHE A 731 4.49 15.63 -16.18
C PHE A 731 3.18 15.30 -15.46
N VAL A 732 2.96 15.90 -14.29
CA VAL A 732 1.74 15.66 -13.50
C VAL A 732 0.49 16.17 -14.22
N LYS A 733 0.57 17.31 -14.92
CA LYS A 733 -0.51 17.83 -15.76
C LYS A 733 -0.87 16.89 -16.88
N TRP A 734 0.13 16.38 -17.61
CA TRP A 734 -0.09 15.38 -18.66
C TRP A 734 -0.74 14.12 -18.10
N LEU A 735 -0.25 13.59 -16.98
CA LEU A 735 -0.77 12.36 -16.37
C LEU A 735 -2.27 12.47 -16.03
N ILE A 736 -2.69 13.61 -15.48
CA ILE A 736 -4.04 13.76 -14.90
C ILE A 736 -5.04 14.30 -15.92
N SER A 737 -4.61 15.19 -16.82
CA SER A 737 -5.52 15.91 -17.72
C SER A 737 -5.48 15.43 -19.17
N SER A 738 -4.56 14.54 -19.56
CA SER A 738 -4.51 14.06 -20.94
C SER A 738 -5.72 13.19 -21.28
N THR A 739 -6.42 13.56 -22.34
CA THR A 739 -7.50 12.78 -22.96
C THR A 739 -7.00 11.89 -24.10
N LYS A 740 -5.73 12.03 -24.48
CA LYS A 740 -5.12 11.22 -25.53
C LYS A 740 -4.80 9.83 -25.00
N LYS A 741 -5.11 8.82 -25.81
CA LYS A 741 -4.78 7.44 -25.49
C LYS A 741 -3.30 7.18 -25.72
N ILE A 742 -2.71 6.34 -24.87
CA ILE A 742 -1.32 5.93 -24.97
C ILE A 742 -1.19 4.52 -25.52
N ASN A 743 -0.03 4.18 -26.09
CA ASN A 743 0.20 2.82 -26.57
C ASN A 743 0.44 1.87 -25.38
N THR A 744 -0.49 0.93 -25.20
CA THR A 744 -0.43 -0.08 -24.15
C THR A 744 0.08 -1.44 -24.62
N ALA A 745 0.65 -1.53 -25.83
CA ALA A 745 1.32 -2.74 -26.29
C ALA A 745 2.68 -2.94 -25.60
N ASP A 746 3.11 -4.20 -25.50
CA ASP A 746 4.49 -4.52 -25.13
C ASP A 746 5.43 -4.29 -26.32
N ASP A 747 6.72 -4.11 -26.04
CA ASP A 747 7.71 -3.86 -27.09
C ASP A 747 7.71 -5.00 -28.13
N GLY A 748 7.67 -4.64 -29.41
CA GLY A 748 7.58 -5.59 -30.52
C GLY A 748 6.18 -6.13 -30.81
N LYS A 749 5.14 -5.71 -30.07
CA LYS A 749 3.74 -6.03 -30.37
C LYS A 749 3.04 -4.87 -31.10
N SER A 750 1.95 -5.18 -31.79
CA SER A 750 1.09 -4.20 -32.46
C SER A 750 0.56 -3.17 -31.47
N LYS A 751 0.55 -1.88 -31.87
CA LYS A 751 0.06 -0.78 -31.05
C LYS A 751 -1.35 -1.05 -30.52
N GLU A 752 -1.57 -0.71 -29.25
CA GLU A 752 -2.88 -0.78 -28.60
C GLU A 752 -3.18 0.55 -27.89
N GLU A 753 -3.82 1.50 -28.57
CA GLU A 753 -4.17 2.81 -28.01
C GLU A 753 -5.56 2.77 -27.38
N LYS A 754 -5.66 2.16 -26.20
CA LYS A 754 -6.96 1.90 -25.54
C LYS A 754 -7.28 2.87 -24.41
N TYR A 755 -6.28 3.31 -23.67
CA TYR A 755 -6.45 3.98 -22.39
C TYR A 755 -5.78 5.36 -22.37
N THR A 756 -6.39 6.34 -21.72
CA THR A 756 -5.67 7.56 -21.27
C THR A 756 -4.58 7.20 -20.25
N PRO A 757 -3.59 8.07 -19.98
CA PRO A 757 -2.55 7.82 -18.98
C PRO A 757 -3.12 7.43 -17.61
N LEU A 758 -4.15 8.14 -17.16
CA LEU A 758 -4.80 7.91 -15.87
C LEU A 758 -5.62 6.60 -15.84
N GLU A 759 -6.37 6.28 -16.90
CA GLU A 759 -7.10 5.01 -16.99
C GLU A 759 -6.15 3.81 -17.04
N PHE A 760 -5.05 3.92 -17.79
CA PHE A 760 -4.03 2.87 -17.88
C PHE A 760 -3.42 2.59 -16.51
N LEU A 761 -3.10 3.66 -15.77
CA LEU A 761 -2.56 3.58 -14.43
C LEU A 761 -3.53 2.92 -13.45
N GLN A 762 -4.81 3.35 -13.43
CA GLN A 762 -5.84 2.75 -12.58
C GLN A 762 -6.02 1.25 -12.88
N ASN A 763 -6.16 0.90 -14.17
CA ASN A 763 -6.33 -0.48 -14.62
C ASN A 763 -5.14 -1.37 -14.23
N THR A 764 -3.93 -0.92 -14.57
CA THR A 764 -2.75 -1.77 -14.48
C THR A 764 -2.19 -1.79 -13.06
N ALA A 765 -2.24 -0.68 -12.32
CA ALA A 765 -1.72 -0.63 -10.95
C ALA A 765 -2.73 -1.15 -9.90
N GLY A 766 -4.03 -1.18 -10.22
CA GLY A 766 -5.07 -1.69 -9.33
C GLY A 766 -5.49 -0.69 -8.25
N TYR A 767 -5.69 0.56 -8.67
CA TYR A 767 -6.13 1.66 -7.82
C TYR A 767 -7.22 2.48 -8.50
N ILE A 768 -7.97 3.24 -7.72
CA ILE A 768 -8.98 4.19 -8.20
C ILE A 768 -8.48 5.61 -7.97
N THR A 769 -8.69 6.47 -8.96
CA THR A 769 -8.52 7.90 -8.82
C THR A 769 -9.89 8.54 -8.58
N ALA A 770 -10.05 9.19 -7.42
CA ALA A 770 -11.30 9.83 -7.05
C ALA A 770 -11.49 11.19 -7.75
N VAL A 771 -11.74 11.16 -9.06
CA VAL A 771 -12.02 12.36 -9.86
C VAL A 771 -13.35 12.99 -9.45
N LYS A 772 -13.51 14.31 -9.63
CA LYS A 772 -14.71 15.07 -9.20
C LYS A 772 -16.03 14.53 -9.76
N GLU A 773 -15.98 13.88 -10.92
CA GLU A 773 -17.14 13.32 -11.62
C GLU A 773 -17.20 11.78 -11.52
N LEU A 774 -16.63 11.19 -10.47
CA LEU A 774 -16.62 9.74 -10.30
C LEU A 774 -18.05 9.15 -10.33
N ASP A 775 -19.00 9.93 -9.83
CA ASP A 775 -20.39 9.57 -9.66
C ASP A 775 -21.20 9.53 -10.98
N THR A 776 -20.72 10.24 -12.00
CA THR A 776 -21.29 10.25 -13.36
C THR A 776 -20.65 9.21 -14.29
N LYS A 777 -19.52 8.61 -13.91
CA LYS A 777 -18.87 7.57 -14.72
C LYS A 777 -19.74 6.31 -14.84
N ASP A 778 -19.77 5.76 -16.05
CA ASP A 778 -20.66 4.67 -16.47
C ASP A 778 -20.00 3.28 -16.37
N GLY A 779 -20.73 2.25 -16.80
CA GLY A 779 -20.23 0.87 -16.82
C GLY A 779 -19.05 0.66 -17.78
N LYS A 780 -18.92 1.47 -18.83
CA LYS A 780 -17.80 1.39 -19.78
C LYS A 780 -16.50 1.89 -19.15
N TYR A 781 -16.56 3.02 -18.43
CA TYR A 781 -15.43 3.49 -17.64
C TYR A 781 -15.00 2.45 -16.60
N LEU A 782 -15.97 1.90 -15.86
CA LEU A 782 -15.70 0.85 -14.87
C LEU A 782 -15.05 -0.38 -15.52
N GLN A 783 -15.54 -0.84 -16.67
CA GLN A 783 -14.96 -1.96 -17.39
C GLN A 783 -13.52 -1.67 -17.84
N ASN A 784 -13.21 -0.43 -18.22
CA ASN A 784 -11.85 -0.02 -18.58
C ASN A 784 -10.90 -0.09 -17.39
N ILE A 785 -11.30 0.38 -16.21
CA ILE A 785 -10.40 0.47 -15.05
C ILE A 785 -10.38 -0.79 -14.18
N ALA A 786 -11.47 -1.56 -14.10
CA ALA A 786 -11.56 -2.74 -13.25
C ALA A 786 -11.46 -4.06 -14.03
N GLY A 787 -12.01 -4.11 -15.25
CA GLY A 787 -12.06 -5.35 -16.04
C GLY A 787 -12.70 -6.50 -15.28
N LYS A 788 -11.95 -7.60 -15.07
CA LYS A 788 -12.39 -8.76 -14.27
C LYS A 788 -12.13 -8.62 -12.77
N ASN A 789 -11.45 -7.57 -12.32
CA ASN A 789 -11.12 -7.39 -10.91
C ASN A 789 -12.35 -6.92 -10.13
N GLU A 790 -13.07 -7.86 -9.51
CA GLU A 790 -14.26 -7.58 -8.70
C GLU A 790 -13.95 -6.68 -7.49
N TYR A 791 -12.74 -6.74 -6.91
CA TYR A 791 -12.38 -5.86 -5.79
C TYR A 791 -12.33 -4.39 -6.21
N LEU A 792 -11.83 -4.10 -7.42
CA LEU A 792 -11.85 -2.73 -7.95
C LEU A 792 -13.26 -2.25 -8.26
N LYS A 793 -14.17 -3.14 -8.64
CA LYS A 793 -15.59 -2.78 -8.83
C LYS A 793 -16.25 -2.41 -7.51
N ILE A 794 -16.00 -3.17 -6.44
CA ILE A 794 -16.45 -2.83 -5.09
C ILE A 794 -15.87 -1.48 -4.65
N ALA A 795 -14.57 -1.27 -4.80
CA ALA A 795 -13.91 -0.01 -4.44
C ALA A 795 -14.51 1.19 -5.19
N PHE A 796 -14.67 1.06 -6.51
CA PHE A 796 -15.25 2.10 -7.33
C PHE A 796 -16.68 2.43 -6.89
N ASN A 797 -17.51 1.43 -6.61
CA ASN A 797 -18.89 1.63 -6.16
C ASN A 797 -18.94 2.29 -4.77
N GLN A 798 -18.14 1.84 -3.81
CA GLN A 798 -18.06 2.46 -2.48
C GLN A 798 -17.62 3.93 -2.58
N PHE A 799 -16.59 4.22 -3.38
CA PHE A 799 -16.13 5.60 -3.58
C PHE A 799 -17.20 6.44 -4.27
N LYS A 800 -17.87 5.91 -5.29
CA LYS A 800 -19.00 6.56 -5.95
C LYS A 800 -20.15 6.87 -4.98
N ASP A 801 -20.46 5.96 -4.06
CA ASP A 801 -21.49 6.19 -3.04
C ASP A 801 -21.10 7.29 -2.06
N THR A 802 -19.81 7.42 -1.69
CA THR A 802 -19.33 8.52 -0.83
C THR A 802 -19.47 9.90 -1.49
N VAL A 803 -19.47 9.96 -2.83
CA VAL A 803 -19.72 11.19 -3.58
C VAL A 803 -21.22 11.51 -3.62
N LYS A 804 -22.08 10.50 -3.82
CA LYS A 804 -23.53 10.69 -4.00
C LYS A 804 -24.33 10.82 -2.70
N ASN A 805 -23.90 10.13 -1.66
CA ASN A 805 -24.68 9.92 -0.45
C ASN A 805 -23.96 10.48 0.76
N LYS A 806 -24.51 11.55 1.36
CA LYS A 806 -23.98 12.17 2.59
C LYS A 806 -23.88 11.24 3.80
N ASN A 807 -24.55 10.07 3.77
CA ASN A 807 -24.44 9.06 4.81
C ASN A 807 -23.30 8.07 4.58
N HIS A 808 -22.69 8.08 3.39
CA HIS A 808 -21.48 7.34 3.08
C HIS A 808 -20.31 8.31 3.15
N VAL A 809 -19.33 7.97 3.97
CA VAL A 809 -18.18 8.85 4.24
C VAL A 809 -16.90 8.04 4.18
N ILE A 810 -15.79 8.72 3.95
CA ILE A 810 -14.48 8.08 3.99
C ILE A 810 -13.80 8.29 5.34
N PHE A 811 -12.96 7.34 5.72
CA PHE A 811 -11.94 7.53 6.74
C PHE A 811 -10.56 7.36 6.12
N GLU A 812 -9.69 8.35 6.32
CA GLU A 812 -8.28 8.34 5.97
C GLU A 812 -7.50 9.01 7.12
N GLU A 813 -6.36 8.45 7.51
CA GLU A 813 -5.54 8.99 8.59
C GLU A 813 -4.97 10.37 8.22
N PRO A 814 -4.84 11.31 9.17
CA PRO A 814 -4.26 12.62 8.89
C PRO A 814 -2.76 12.52 8.54
N ALA A 815 -2.30 13.44 7.69
CA ALA A 815 -0.92 13.55 7.26
C ALA A 815 -0.05 14.22 8.33
N GLY A 816 0.37 13.45 9.33
CA GLY A 816 1.25 13.89 10.42
C GLY A 816 2.65 13.29 10.36
N LEU A 817 3.59 13.93 11.07
CA LEU A 817 5.01 13.52 11.12
C LEU A 817 5.20 12.15 11.80
N GLN A 818 4.30 11.77 12.70
CA GLN A 818 4.32 10.52 13.46
C GLN A 818 3.25 9.51 13.02
N SER A 819 2.50 9.79 11.94
CA SER A 819 1.36 8.92 11.55
C SER A 819 1.80 7.48 11.26
N ASP A 820 2.89 7.28 10.50
CA ASP A 820 3.43 5.93 10.25
C ASP A 820 3.87 5.22 11.54
N ALA A 821 4.53 5.95 12.45
CA ALA A 821 5.02 5.40 13.70
C ALA A 821 3.86 4.98 14.62
N PHE A 822 2.83 5.84 14.72
CA PHE A 822 1.65 5.56 15.52
C PHE A 822 0.83 4.40 14.93
N ARG A 823 0.62 4.36 13.61
CA ARG A 823 -0.03 3.24 12.92
C ARG A 823 0.69 1.92 13.22
N LYS A 824 2.03 1.92 13.15
CA LYS A 824 2.85 0.75 13.50
C LYS A 824 2.67 0.33 14.96
N GLN A 825 2.58 1.28 15.89
CA GLN A 825 2.32 0.97 17.30
C GLN A 825 0.95 0.31 17.50
N ILE A 826 -0.11 0.81 16.84
CA ILE A 826 -1.44 0.19 16.87
C ILE A 826 -1.37 -1.24 16.32
N GLY A 827 -0.69 -1.43 15.18
CA GLY A 827 -0.48 -2.76 14.58
C GLY A 827 0.21 -3.72 15.54
N SER A 828 1.36 -3.33 16.10
CA SER A 828 2.11 -4.16 17.05
C SER A 828 1.33 -4.44 18.35
N ALA A 829 0.49 -3.50 18.81
CA ALA A 829 -0.39 -3.70 19.96
C ALA A 829 -1.42 -4.80 19.68
N TRP A 830 -2.07 -4.78 18.52
CA TRP A 830 -3.00 -5.82 18.10
C TRP A 830 -2.33 -7.17 17.83
N GLU A 831 -1.14 -7.17 17.20
CA GLU A 831 -0.32 -8.38 17.04
C GLU A 831 -0.01 -9.03 18.39
N THR A 832 0.27 -8.21 19.42
CA THR A 832 0.50 -8.70 20.79
C THR A 832 -0.77 -9.32 21.38
N VAL A 833 -1.94 -8.70 21.20
CA VAL A 833 -3.22 -9.25 21.67
C VAL A 833 -3.49 -10.62 21.03
N GLN A 834 -3.36 -10.73 19.70
CA GLN A 834 -3.55 -11.98 18.97
C GLN A 834 -2.54 -13.05 19.42
N ALA A 835 -1.25 -12.69 19.51
CA ALA A 835 -0.20 -13.61 19.90
C ALA A 835 -0.37 -14.13 21.33
N ASN A 836 -0.86 -13.29 22.26
CA ASN A 836 -1.10 -13.71 23.64
C ASN A 836 -2.15 -14.83 23.71
N TYR A 837 -3.20 -14.79 22.88
CA TYR A 837 -4.17 -15.87 22.79
C TYR A 837 -3.60 -17.12 22.13
N SER A 838 -2.93 -16.98 20.98
CA SER A 838 -2.35 -18.12 20.26
C SER A 838 -1.26 -18.84 21.07
N ASN A 839 -0.51 -18.12 21.90
CA ASN A 839 0.57 -18.67 22.74
C ASN A 839 0.11 -19.04 24.16
N LYS A 840 -1.19 -18.93 24.49
CA LYS A 840 -1.73 -19.14 25.84
C LYS A 840 -1.02 -18.29 26.92
N ALA A 841 -0.58 -17.09 26.55
CA ALA A 841 0.01 -16.12 27.47
C ALA A 841 -1.09 -15.32 28.20
N LYS A 842 -0.69 -14.45 29.12
CA LYS A 842 -1.61 -13.55 29.83
C LYS A 842 -2.35 -12.66 28.80
N PRO A 843 -3.70 -12.67 28.74
CA PRO A 843 -4.45 -11.80 27.86
C PRO A 843 -4.18 -10.32 28.14
N SER A 844 -4.05 -9.52 27.08
CA SER A 844 -3.89 -8.06 27.20
C SER A 844 -5.21 -7.42 27.62
N THR A 845 -5.17 -6.51 28.59
CA THR A 845 -6.31 -5.63 28.88
C THR A 845 -6.35 -4.45 27.89
N PHE A 846 -7.47 -3.72 27.85
CA PHE A 846 -7.53 -2.48 27.07
C PHE A 846 -6.54 -1.42 27.57
N ASP A 847 -6.33 -1.33 28.88
CA ASP A 847 -5.33 -0.44 29.47
C ASP A 847 -3.89 -0.82 29.05
N ASP A 848 -3.58 -2.12 28.99
CA ASP A 848 -2.29 -2.60 28.45
C ASP A 848 -2.13 -2.19 26.98
N PHE A 849 -3.18 -2.39 26.17
CA PHE A 849 -3.21 -1.98 24.77
C PHE A 849 -2.93 -0.48 24.61
N VAL A 850 -3.65 0.38 25.33
CA VAL A 850 -3.44 1.85 25.30
C VAL A 850 -2.03 2.21 25.81
N GLY A 851 -1.52 1.50 26.81
CA GLY A 851 -0.18 1.70 27.35
C GLY A 851 0.95 1.50 26.33
N THR A 852 0.76 0.66 25.30
CA THR A 852 1.74 0.47 24.22
C THR A 852 1.81 1.64 23.23
N LEU A 853 0.78 2.48 23.19
CA LEU A 853 0.66 3.62 22.27
C LEU A 853 1.42 4.85 22.81
N SER A 854 2.75 4.75 22.76
CA SER A 854 3.67 5.70 23.41
C SER A 854 3.82 7.03 22.67
N THR A 855 3.64 7.10 21.35
CA THR A 855 3.68 8.41 20.64
C THR A 855 2.50 9.26 21.11
N GLY A 856 2.79 10.40 21.71
CA GLY A 856 1.83 11.24 22.45
C GLY A 856 2.37 11.75 23.79
N THR A 857 3.66 11.55 24.09
CA THR A 857 4.39 12.48 24.96
C THR A 857 4.77 13.70 24.12
N ASN A 858 4.24 14.85 24.51
CA ASN A 858 4.46 16.15 23.88
C ASN A 858 5.94 16.52 23.82
#